data_AF-A0A0M9ZDZ1-F1
#
_entry.id   AF-A0A0M9ZDZ1-F1
#
_cell.length_a   1.000
_cell.length_b   1.000
_cell.length_c   1.000
_cell.angle_alpha   90.00
_cell.angle_beta   90.00
_cell.angle_gamma   90.00
#
_symmetry.space_group_name_H-M   'P 1'
#
loop_
_entity.id
_entity.type
_entity.pdbx_description
1 polymer ?
#
loop_
_entity_poly.entity_id
_entity_poly.type
_entity_poly.pdbx_seq_one_letter_code
_entity_poly.pdbx_strand_id
1 'polypeptide(L)'
;MDERLLGKVYVSPQPEQFPSAWNRLPKPKGKDALQPIASLQTAARAVTGERLVFTDPNRPAFNGPWARRTLLITPGPLDPLMIGNLVREWEARLPDHERHNTLAPLLDIQAGGPYALADILQRDTQGRITGPYWAFRVAGWHLANLLARQPMPIDDQLPEPLPFLLDTDGDLLAWQSPLTHEKTWIDEDSGKRRRIVGYAMERIHIEVEPAPGGRTLVAHLSARISRVANHWKGIRNALVRHSVNPDVILKAPIRTRWEKGPDGFMQPKSVDYHGATAKIVEACGVACLPEPPTDLDELSEVRGVHRTGKHPIEKGAGAMFLAKLEEHASRVFDQAPVTYQATSVRISKPTTDFRPYVPADKITPALASADIAALRTVVVYESAEWKRRVLGQLARDYNLPALAELTDEKPLQIAPGFELVVMHLPELVRHGDQDRALILNSLPWFKRSTERDLVTALCETRYLTDQEKENRLTDAKHALKALFAERGIPSQFITMDSDPGDPYRMNMRDRVERAKARKASLPDPAVDYKDDNAVQIALGSLQSDSGIIDNRLAAATFHRNAKDTALDREAVAIGLWTRLHRFEETNGRPKRAAVLAVTLVAMRITPGDDEYWPTLMYSDQGWQRLARARALHHAGPIGKKGHHLRKEQQGPDNVCDYVNRALAALTQSYPIIVFTEHRKGIWPGLSNERLGDPRIPGQQLIAQGWDISVVRIGNGQGTPQPSRRIGGGGKLPKNPEQPVMPEKILYRSDHGGANSWLLAGQSRQHAGGQRTGTQHTRRTLPSGQLAQMSSPFHAMTRSEYVVAHPGTWREEQLTGLAARISEQAAMWDGRTNLPAPLHLAKSADEKHPGFIDQEGLND
;
A
#
# COMPACT_ATOMS: atom_id res chain seq x y z
N MET A 1 10.72 -23.43 -8.21
CA MET A 1 12.15 -23.06 -8.19
C MET A 1 12.95 -24.29 -7.78
N ASP A 2 14.01 -24.61 -8.50
CA ASP A 2 14.96 -25.69 -8.16
C ASP A 2 15.69 -25.40 -6.85
N GLU A 3 15.89 -26.41 -6.00
CA GLU A 3 16.60 -26.31 -4.71
C GLU A 3 18.07 -25.88 -4.89
N ARG A 4 18.68 -26.18 -6.05
CA ARG A 4 20.04 -25.73 -6.41
C ARG A 4 20.20 -24.20 -6.44
N LEU A 5 19.11 -23.48 -6.69
CA LEU A 5 19.10 -22.01 -6.75
C LEU A 5 19.01 -21.35 -5.38
N LEU A 6 18.81 -22.12 -4.30
CA LEU A 6 18.77 -21.57 -2.94
C LEU A 6 20.15 -21.09 -2.49
N GLY A 7 21.21 -21.75 -2.95
CA GLY A 7 22.59 -21.42 -2.60
C GLY A 7 23.00 -21.89 -1.20
N LYS A 8 24.09 -21.30 -0.69
CA LYS A 8 24.70 -21.60 0.61
C LYS A 8 24.73 -20.35 1.48
N VAL A 9 24.81 -20.55 2.79
CA VAL A 9 24.82 -19.49 3.79
C VAL A 9 25.77 -19.81 4.94
N TYR A 10 26.39 -18.81 5.54
CA TYR A 10 27.14 -18.95 6.78
C TYR A 10 26.25 -18.57 7.95
N VAL A 11 26.09 -19.50 8.90
CA VAL A 11 25.26 -19.31 10.09
C VAL A 11 26.12 -19.54 11.32
N SER A 12 26.23 -18.54 12.16
CA SER A 12 26.99 -18.57 13.42
C SER A 12 26.00 -18.48 14.60
N PRO A 13 25.61 -19.62 15.21
CA PRO A 13 24.68 -19.65 16.33
C PRO A 13 25.38 -19.21 17.62
N GLN A 14 24.87 -18.15 18.25
CA GLN A 14 25.45 -17.59 19.47
C GLN A 14 25.11 -18.44 20.70
N PRO A 15 25.97 -18.49 21.73
CA PRO A 15 25.79 -19.30 22.94
C PRO A 15 24.59 -18.86 23.79
N GLU A 16 24.10 -19.73 24.68
CA GLU A 16 22.89 -19.47 25.47
C GLU A 16 23.01 -18.28 26.44
N GLN A 17 24.25 -17.93 26.80
CA GLN A 17 24.51 -16.75 27.64
C GLN A 17 24.32 -15.43 26.87
N PHE A 18 24.36 -15.46 25.53
CA PHE A 18 24.32 -14.26 24.69
C PHE A 18 23.01 -13.45 24.87
N PRO A 19 21.80 -14.04 24.80
CA PRO A 19 20.55 -13.30 25.08
C PRO A 19 20.52 -12.66 26.48
N SER A 20 21.07 -13.32 27.51
CA SER A 20 21.13 -12.76 28.85
C SER A 20 22.04 -11.54 28.94
N ALA A 21 23.21 -11.58 28.29
CA ALA A 21 24.10 -10.43 28.18
C ALA A 21 23.45 -9.29 27.37
N TRP A 22 22.82 -9.63 26.23
CA TRP A 22 22.08 -8.69 25.40
C TRP A 22 21.00 -7.93 26.19
N ASN A 23 20.29 -8.63 27.08
CA ASN A 23 19.21 -8.03 27.87
C ASN A 23 19.68 -7.11 28.99
N ARG A 24 20.97 -7.13 29.32
CA ARG A 24 21.60 -6.18 30.26
C ARG A 24 22.02 -4.89 29.58
N LEU A 25 22.06 -4.84 28.25
CA LEU A 25 22.40 -3.62 27.52
C LEU A 25 21.41 -2.49 27.85
N PRO A 26 21.88 -1.23 27.85
CA PRO A 26 21.02 -0.08 28.07
C PRO A 26 19.93 -0.04 27.01
N LYS A 27 18.69 0.14 27.46
CA LYS A 27 17.56 0.27 26.56
C LYS A 27 17.63 1.63 25.86
N PRO A 28 17.40 1.70 24.54
CA PRO A 28 17.43 2.95 23.79
C PRO A 28 16.47 3.98 24.41
N LYS A 29 16.96 5.21 24.65
CA LYS A 29 16.18 6.35 25.16
C LYS A 29 16.19 7.50 24.14
N GLY A 30 15.02 8.01 23.77
CA GLY A 30 14.87 9.21 22.92
C GLY A 30 14.42 8.94 21.48
N LYS A 31 14.08 10.02 20.76
CA LYS A 31 13.52 10.01 19.39
C LYS A 31 14.47 9.53 18.31
N ASP A 32 15.75 9.75 18.53
CA ASP A 32 16.82 9.40 17.61
C ASP A 32 17.51 8.11 18.02
N ALA A 33 17.00 7.34 18.99
CA ALA A 33 17.68 6.10 19.41
C ALA A 33 17.31 4.95 18.47
N LEU A 34 18.29 4.45 17.71
CA LEU A 34 18.11 3.20 16.95
C LEU A 34 17.93 2.03 17.92
N GLN A 35 17.03 1.11 17.56
CA GLN A 35 16.95 -0.17 18.27
C GLN A 35 18.32 -0.86 18.20
N PRO A 36 18.84 -1.43 19.31
CA PRO A 36 20.18 -2.01 19.35
C PRO A 36 20.45 -3.00 18.21
N ILE A 37 19.45 -3.83 17.86
CA ILE A 37 19.52 -4.76 16.72
C ILE A 37 19.78 -4.02 15.41
N ALA A 38 18.95 -3.01 15.08
CA ALA A 38 19.08 -2.26 13.84
C ALA A 38 20.39 -1.48 13.78
N SER A 39 20.84 -0.92 14.91
CA SER A 39 22.13 -0.23 15.02
C SER A 39 23.29 -1.17 14.78
N LEU A 40 23.30 -2.35 15.42
CA LEU A 40 24.36 -3.35 15.27
C LEU A 40 24.40 -3.89 13.85
N GLN A 41 23.24 -4.22 13.26
CA GLN A 41 23.18 -4.69 11.86
C GLN A 41 23.70 -3.63 10.88
N THR A 42 23.36 -2.36 11.09
CA THR A 42 23.86 -1.25 10.26
C THR A 42 25.38 -1.14 10.36
N ALA A 43 25.93 -1.14 11.58
CA ALA A 43 27.37 -1.09 11.80
C ALA A 43 28.07 -2.32 11.19
N ALA A 44 27.51 -3.52 11.41
CA ALA A 44 28.07 -4.76 10.88
C ALA A 44 28.14 -4.75 9.36
N ARG A 45 27.08 -4.30 8.67
CA ARG A 45 27.05 -4.14 7.21
C ARG A 45 28.04 -3.09 6.73
N ALA A 46 28.21 -2.00 7.48
CA ALA A 46 29.14 -0.92 7.14
C ALA A 46 30.62 -1.26 7.36
N VAL A 47 30.93 -2.20 8.26
CA VAL A 47 32.30 -2.67 8.49
C VAL A 47 32.65 -3.82 7.56
N THR A 48 31.73 -4.77 7.40
CA THR A 48 31.97 -5.97 6.58
C THR A 48 31.85 -5.70 5.09
N GLY A 49 31.13 -4.65 4.68
CA GLY A 49 30.70 -4.46 3.29
C GLY A 49 29.78 -5.58 2.80
N GLU A 50 29.16 -6.34 3.70
CA GLU A 50 28.36 -7.52 3.38
C GLU A 50 26.91 -7.40 3.83
N ARG A 51 26.06 -8.23 3.22
CA ARG A 51 24.68 -8.43 3.67
C ARG A 51 24.69 -9.27 4.93
N LEU A 52 23.88 -8.87 5.92
CA LEU A 52 23.88 -9.54 7.23
C LEU A 52 22.50 -9.55 7.88
N VAL A 53 22.10 -10.70 8.40
CA VAL A 53 20.94 -10.86 9.30
C VAL A 53 21.45 -11.17 10.70
N PHE A 54 20.95 -10.41 11.67
CA PHE A 54 21.09 -10.71 13.08
C PHE A 54 19.69 -10.96 13.63
N THR A 55 19.41 -12.18 14.10
CA THR A 55 18.08 -12.50 14.62
C THR A 55 17.88 -11.85 16.00
N ASP A 56 16.65 -11.43 16.31
CA ASP A 56 16.34 -10.80 17.59
C ASP A 56 16.65 -11.74 18.78
N PRO A 57 17.60 -11.39 19.67
CA PRO A 57 17.93 -12.22 20.83
C PRO A 57 16.78 -12.37 21.83
N ASN A 58 15.81 -11.45 21.82
CA ASN A 58 14.61 -11.54 22.64
C ASN A 58 13.50 -12.38 22.00
N ARG A 59 13.62 -12.68 20.71
CA ARG A 59 12.62 -13.39 19.92
C ARG A 59 13.30 -14.34 18.93
N PRO A 60 14.09 -15.32 19.41
CA PRO A 60 14.78 -16.23 18.52
C PRO A 60 13.77 -17.07 17.72
N ALA A 61 14.18 -17.51 16.53
CA ALA A 61 13.34 -18.35 15.68
C ALA A 61 13.04 -19.68 16.41
N PHE A 62 11.80 -20.16 16.37
CA PHE A 62 11.41 -21.41 17.03
C PHE A 62 11.52 -22.64 16.13
N ASN A 63 11.94 -22.46 14.88
CA ASN A 63 12.02 -23.51 13.86
C ASN A 63 13.40 -23.52 13.18
N GLY A 64 13.72 -24.65 12.55
CA GLY A 64 15.00 -24.90 11.90
C GLY A 64 16.07 -25.50 12.83
N PRO A 65 17.27 -25.78 12.31
CA PRO A 65 18.32 -26.51 13.04
C PRO A 65 18.83 -25.81 14.31
N TRP A 66 18.69 -24.49 14.39
CA TRP A 66 19.16 -23.66 15.52
C TRP A 66 18.01 -22.95 16.24
N ALA A 67 16.88 -23.64 16.40
CA ALA A 67 15.73 -23.10 17.11
C ALA A 67 16.14 -22.57 18.50
N ARG A 68 15.53 -21.43 18.89
CA ARG A 68 15.75 -20.70 20.15
C ARG A 68 17.14 -20.11 20.35
N ARG A 69 17.99 -20.13 19.32
CA ARG A 69 19.30 -19.47 19.34
C ARG A 69 19.26 -18.11 18.63
N THR A 70 20.11 -17.19 19.09
CA THR A 70 20.45 -15.98 18.35
C THR A 70 21.43 -16.36 17.23
N LEU A 71 21.18 -15.91 16.01
CA LEU A 71 21.97 -16.25 14.83
C LEU A 71 22.55 -15.00 14.20
N LEU A 72 23.82 -15.10 13.81
CA LEU A 72 24.47 -14.20 12.87
C LEU A 72 24.58 -14.90 11.52
N ILE A 73 24.04 -14.29 10.46
CA ILE A 73 23.87 -14.94 9.16
C ILE A 73 24.44 -14.05 8.06
N THR A 74 25.32 -14.61 7.24
CA THR A 74 26.06 -13.91 6.18
C THR A 74 26.21 -14.76 4.90
N PRO A 75 26.44 -14.12 3.74
CA PRO A 75 26.68 -14.84 2.48
C PRO A 75 28.06 -15.52 2.45
N GLY A 76 29.04 -15.02 3.21
CA GLY A 76 30.41 -15.51 3.31
C GLY A 76 30.88 -15.68 4.75
N PRO A 77 32.06 -16.31 4.96
CA PRO A 77 32.65 -16.45 6.29
C PRO A 77 32.99 -15.07 6.87
N LEU A 78 32.88 -14.94 8.19
CA LEU A 78 33.21 -13.73 8.92
C LEU A 78 34.58 -13.87 9.58
N ASP A 79 35.38 -12.80 9.54
CA ASP A 79 36.60 -12.70 10.35
C ASP A 79 36.22 -12.53 11.84
N PRO A 80 36.54 -13.49 12.72
CA PRO A 80 36.22 -13.42 14.14
C PRO A 80 36.83 -12.20 14.84
N LEU A 81 38.04 -11.78 14.44
CA LEU A 81 38.71 -10.62 15.04
C LEU A 81 37.99 -9.32 14.66
N MET A 82 37.66 -9.17 13.38
CA MET A 82 36.90 -8.01 12.89
C MET A 82 35.53 -7.92 13.55
N ILE A 83 34.79 -9.03 13.65
CA ILE A 83 33.45 -9.04 14.26
C ILE A 83 33.51 -8.83 15.77
N GLY A 84 34.50 -9.40 16.46
CA GLY A 84 34.74 -9.13 17.88
C GLY A 84 35.05 -7.65 18.14
N ASN A 85 35.91 -7.05 17.32
CA ASN A 85 36.21 -5.62 17.39
C ASN A 85 34.96 -4.77 17.10
N LEU A 86 34.20 -5.08 16.06
CA LEU A 86 32.94 -4.40 15.72
C LEU A 86 31.98 -4.38 16.91
N VAL A 87 31.67 -5.54 17.49
CA VAL A 87 30.70 -5.63 18.59
C VAL A 87 31.19 -4.85 19.79
N ARG A 88 32.48 -4.93 20.13
CA ARG A 88 33.09 -4.15 21.21
C ARG A 88 32.98 -2.64 20.96
N GLU A 89 33.36 -2.17 19.77
CA GLU A 89 33.32 -0.75 19.43
C GLU A 89 31.89 -0.21 19.37
N TRP A 90 30.95 -1.01 18.87
CA TRP A 90 29.53 -0.69 18.88
C TRP A 90 28.97 -0.60 20.31
N GLU A 91 29.23 -1.61 21.14
CA GLU A 91 28.78 -1.69 22.53
C GLU A 91 29.32 -0.52 23.37
N ALA A 92 30.59 -0.12 23.17
CA ALA A 92 31.19 1.03 23.84
C ALA A 92 30.58 2.39 23.45
N ARG A 93 29.81 2.44 22.35
CA ARG A 93 29.15 3.66 21.82
C ARG A 93 27.65 3.70 22.10
N LEU A 94 27.10 2.69 22.78
CA LEU A 94 25.72 2.73 23.24
C LEU A 94 25.55 3.82 24.31
N PRO A 95 24.50 4.66 24.21
CA PRO A 95 24.20 5.64 25.25
C PRO A 95 23.99 4.98 26.62
N ASP A 96 24.48 5.63 27.68
CA ASP A 96 24.42 5.13 29.06
C ASP A 96 25.12 3.79 29.30
N HIS A 97 25.95 3.31 28.36
CA HIS A 97 26.73 2.10 28.54
C HIS A 97 28.06 2.40 29.25
N GLU A 98 28.41 1.59 30.25
CA GLU A 98 29.66 1.72 31.03
C GLU A 98 30.90 1.25 30.25
N ARG A 99 30.80 1.03 28.93
CA ARG A 99 31.87 0.57 28.03
C ARG A 99 32.49 -0.79 28.42
N HIS A 100 31.73 -1.62 29.12
CA HIS A 100 32.12 -3.02 29.33
C HIS A 100 32.14 -3.77 27.99
N ASN A 101 32.98 -4.79 27.88
CA ASN A 101 33.01 -5.67 26.71
C ASN A 101 32.24 -6.95 27.04
N THR A 102 30.90 -6.90 26.97
CA THR A 102 30.06 -8.02 27.45
C THR A 102 29.65 -8.97 26.33
N LEU A 103 29.44 -8.48 25.11
CA LEU A 103 28.96 -9.30 24.01
C LEU A 103 30.07 -9.92 23.18
N ALA A 104 31.15 -9.17 22.88
CA ALA A 104 32.21 -9.68 22.01
C ALA A 104 32.87 -10.98 22.52
N PRO A 105 33.13 -11.17 23.84
CA PRO A 105 33.69 -12.41 24.37
C PRO A 105 32.75 -13.62 24.24
N LEU A 106 31.44 -13.38 24.06
CA LEU A 106 30.43 -14.42 23.89
C LEU A 106 30.18 -14.76 22.42
N LEU A 107 30.85 -14.10 21.47
CA LEU A 107 30.62 -14.38 20.05
C LEU A 107 31.22 -15.72 19.67
N ASP A 108 30.37 -16.62 19.18
CA ASP A 108 30.81 -17.85 18.53
C ASP A 108 30.67 -17.69 17.01
N ILE A 109 31.82 -17.46 16.36
CA ILE A 109 31.93 -17.27 14.89
C ILE A 109 32.63 -18.48 14.24
N GLN A 110 33.45 -19.22 15.00
CA GLN A 110 34.24 -20.32 14.46
C GLN A 110 33.41 -21.58 14.15
N ALA A 111 32.24 -21.73 14.78
CA ALA A 111 31.31 -22.82 14.49
C ALA A 111 30.49 -22.63 13.19
N GLY A 112 30.68 -21.53 12.45
CA GLY A 112 29.92 -21.21 11.25
C GLY A 112 30.43 -21.93 10.00
N GLY A 113 29.77 -22.99 9.56
CA GLY A 113 30.02 -23.59 8.24
C GLY A 113 29.55 -22.69 7.09
N PRO A 114 29.78 -23.07 5.82
CA PRO A 114 28.77 -22.89 4.79
C PRO A 114 27.73 -24.03 4.88
N TYR A 115 26.46 -23.69 5.07
CA TYR A 115 25.32 -24.61 5.06
C TYR A 115 24.54 -24.45 3.75
N ALA A 116 24.10 -25.55 3.14
CA ALA A 116 23.18 -25.44 2.02
C ALA A 116 21.81 -25.00 2.54
N LEU A 117 21.19 -24.01 1.89
CA LEU A 117 19.87 -23.53 2.31
C LEU A 117 18.80 -24.60 2.15
N ALA A 118 18.96 -25.52 1.19
CA ALA A 118 18.10 -26.68 1.02
C ALA A 118 18.05 -27.58 2.27
N ASP A 119 19.17 -27.73 3.00
CA ASP A 119 19.24 -28.56 4.21
C ASP A 119 18.61 -27.86 5.44
N ILE A 120 18.50 -26.53 5.40
CA ILE A 120 17.90 -25.71 6.45
C ILE A 120 16.37 -25.67 6.31
N LEU A 121 15.88 -25.66 5.07
CA LEU A 121 14.47 -25.77 4.77
C LEU A 121 14.02 -27.22 4.96
N GLN A 122 12.90 -27.42 5.64
CA GLN A 122 12.36 -28.74 5.96
C GLN A 122 11.03 -28.93 5.26
N ARG A 123 10.66 -30.18 4.99
CA ARG A 123 9.30 -30.51 4.56
C ARG A 123 8.54 -31.11 5.72
N ASP A 124 7.33 -30.62 5.98
CA ASP A 124 6.45 -31.22 6.97
C ASP A 124 5.80 -32.51 6.43
N THR A 125 4.94 -33.15 7.24
CA THR A 125 4.25 -34.39 6.86
C THR A 125 3.31 -34.24 5.67
N GLN A 126 2.95 -33.02 5.28
CA GLN A 126 2.12 -32.71 4.11
C GLN A 126 2.95 -32.30 2.88
N GLY A 127 4.28 -32.38 2.98
CA GLY A 127 5.25 -32.01 1.95
C GLY A 127 5.47 -30.50 1.83
N ARG A 128 4.97 -29.70 2.78
CA ARG A 128 5.05 -28.23 2.76
C ARG A 128 6.41 -27.78 3.24
N ILE A 129 6.99 -26.84 2.53
CA ILE A 129 8.28 -26.25 2.81
C ILE A 129 8.12 -25.31 4.00
N THR A 130 8.81 -25.65 5.07
CA THR A 130 8.86 -24.93 6.33
C THR A 130 10.30 -24.55 6.64
N GLY A 131 10.48 -23.47 7.37
CA GLY A 131 11.82 -23.02 7.72
C GLY A 131 11.78 -21.66 8.40
N PRO A 132 12.92 -21.24 8.97
CA PRO A 132 12.99 -19.91 9.56
C PRO A 132 12.93 -18.84 8.46
N TYR A 133 12.23 -17.73 8.73
CA TYR A 133 11.97 -16.69 7.71
C TYR A 133 13.25 -16.10 7.09
N TRP A 134 14.34 -16.05 7.84
CA TRP A 134 15.62 -15.56 7.34
C TRP A 134 16.17 -16.43 6.20
N ALA A 135 15.88 -17.73 6.14
CA ALA A 135 16.40 -18.63 5.10
C ALA A 135 15.86 -18.23 3.73
N PHE A 136 14.57 -17.89 3.65
CA PHE A 136 13.94 -17.36 2.45
C PHE A 136 14.53 -16.02 2.01
N ARG A 137 14.79 -15.12 2.98
CA ARG A 137 15.47 -13.84 2.70
C ARG A 137 16.86 -14.05 2.08
N VAL A 138 17.66 -14.97 2.64
CA VAL A 138 19.01 -15.26 2.13
C VAL A 138 18.96 -15.95 0.76
N ALA A 139 17.96 -16.79 0.49
CA ALA A 139 17.73 -17.31 -0.85
C ALA A 139 17.52 -16.17 -1.86
N GLY A 140 16.74 -15.14 -1.51
CA GLY A 140 16.59 -13.93 -2.31
C GLY A 140 17.92 -13.22 -2.58
N TRP A 141 18.80 -13.13 -1.59
CA TRP A 141 20.16 -12.58 -1.76
C TRP A 141 21.02 -13.38 -2.74
N HIS A 142 20.90 -14.70 -2.71
CA HIS A 142 21.63 -15.56 -3.64
C HIS A 142 21.15 -15.34 -5.08
N LEU A 143 19.83 -15.32 -5.29
CA LEU A 143 19.24 -15.01 -6.60
C LEU A 143 19.64 -13.62 -7.11
N ALA A 144 19.64 -12.61 -6.24
CA ALA A 144 20.10 -11.27 -6.58
C ALA A 144 21.56 -11.29 -7.03
N ASN A 145 22.42 -12.03 -6.32
CA ASN A 145 23.82 -12.17 -6.68
C ASN A 145 24.03 -12.87 -8.03
N LEU A 146 23.19 -13.86 -8.38
CA LEU A 146 23.23 -14.49 -9.69
C LEU A 146 22.85 -13.51 -10.81
N LEU A 147 21.81 -12.70 -10.61
CA LEU A 147 21.43 -11.66 -11.57
C LEU A 147 22.50 -10.57 -11.69
N ALA A 148 23.08 -10.10 -10.58
CA ALA A 148 24.12 -9.06 -10.60
C ALA A 148 25.35 -9.44 -11.44
N ARG A 149 25.71 -10.74 -11.46
CA ARG A 149 26.84 -11.27 -12.23
C ARG A 149 26.67 -11.20 -13.74
N GLN A 150 25.44 -11.02 -14.22
CA GLN A 150 25.14 -10.93 -15.63
C GLN A 150 24.39 -9.62 -15.90
N PRO A 151 25.02 -8.63 -16.53
CA PRO A 151 24.32 -7.42 -16.96
C PRO A 151 23.06 -7.74 -17.79
N MET A 152 22.00 -6.95 -17.59
CA MET A 152 20.70 -7.21 -18.22
C MET A 152 20.61 -6.56 -19.61
N PRO A 153 20.39 -7.32 -20.68
CA PRO A 153 20.10 -6.74 -21.99
C PRO A 153 18.73 -6.07 -21.96
N ILE A 154 18.68 -4.78 -22.30
CA ILE A 154 17.44 -4.00 -22.36
C ILE A 154 16.96 -3.88 -23.81
N ASP A 155 17.87 -3.52 -24.70
CA ASP A 155 17.65 -3.27 -26.12
C ASP A 155 19.00 -3.41 -26.84
N ASP A 156 19.01 -3.98 -28.04
CA ASP A 156 20.21 -4.17 -28.85
C ASP A 156 20.82 -2.84 -29.34
N GLN A 157 20.05 -1.74 -29.26
CA GLN A 157 20.51 -0.39 -29.60
C GLN A 157 21.27 0.29 -28.45
N LEU A 158 21.21 -0.24 -27.23
CA LEU A 158 21.99 0.30 -26.12
C LEU A 158 23.42 -0.23 -26.19
N PRO A 159 24.44 0.64 -26.04
CA PRO A 159 25.83 0.27 -26.24
C PRO A 159 26.33 -0.79 -25.25
N GLU A 160 25.75 -0.82 -24.04
CA GLU A 160 26.11 -1.77 -23.01
C GLU A 160 24.85 -2.30 -22.29
N PRO A 161 24.81 -3.60 -21.93
CA PRO A 161 23.75 -4.13 -21.08
C PRO A 161 23.78 -3.49 -19.69
N LEU A 162 22.65 -3.45 -19.00
CA LEU A 162 22.47 -2.75 -17.73
C LEU A 162 23.13 -3.51 -16.57
N PRO A 163 24.21 -3.00 -15.95
CA PRO A 163 24.81 -3.63 -14.77
C PRO A 163 23.99 -3.36 -13.51
N PHE A 164 24.00 -4.32 -12.59
CA PHE A 164 23.40 -4.19 -11.27
C PHE A 164 24.42 -4.42 -10.16
N LEU A 165 24.38 -3.58 -9.13
CA LEU A 165 25.08 -3.80 -7.87
C LEU A 165 24.07 -4.18 -6.78
N LEU A 166 24.51 -4.96 -5.80
CA LEU A 166 23.67 -5.31 -4.66
C LEU A 166 23.71 -4.20 -3.62
N ASP A 167 22.59 -3.97 -2.93
CA ASP A 167 22.58 -3.21 -1.68
C ASP A 167 22.69 -4.14 -0.44
N THR A 168 23.01 -3.57 0.71
CA THR A 168 23.14 -4.32 1.97
C THR A 168 21.82 -4.88 2.52
N ASP A 169 20.68 -4.57 1.91
CA ASP A 169 19.39 -5.21 2.19
C ASP A 169 19.13 -6.43 1.29
N GLY A 170 19.83 -6.52 0.15
CA GLY A 170 19.72 -7.60 -0.84
C GLY A 170 19.05 -7.19 -2.15
N ASP A 171 18.79 -5.90 -2.37
CA ASP A 171 18.17 -5.41 -3.61
C ASP A 171 19.23 -5.13 -4.67
N LEU A 172 18.84 -5.21 -5.94
CA LEU A 172 19.68 -4.81 -7.06
C LEU A 172 19.44 -3.35 -7.42
N LEU A 173 20.50 -2.63 -7.72
CA LEU A 173 20.49 -1.22 -8.10
C LEU A 173 21.27 -0.99 -9.39
N ALA A 174 20.68 -0.27 -10.34
CA ALA A 174 21.36 0.24 -11.53
C ALA A 174 22.29 1.42 -11.18
N TRP A 175 23.22 1.19 -10.25
CA TRP A 175 24.03 2.24 -9.61
C TRP A 175 24.99 2.94 -10.57
N GLN A 176 25.67 2.15 -11.41
CA GLN A 176 26.70 2.61 -12.34
C GLN A 176 26.14 3.35 -13.56
N SER A 177 24.86 3.12 -13.88
CA SER A 177 24.19 3.74 -15.01
C SER A 177 22.88 4.38 -14.54
N PRO A 178 22.90 5.47 -13.75
CA PRO A 178 21.67 6.11 -13.30
C PRO A 178 20.90 6.71 -14.47
N LEU A 179 19.57 6.72 -14.36
CA LEU A 179 18.70 7.51 -15.22
C LEU A 179 18.88 8.99 -14.89
N THR A 180 18.99 9.83 -15.93
CA THR A 180 19.13 11.28 -15.79
C THR A 180 18.03 11.98 -16.59
N HIS A 181 17.40 12.99 -16.01
CA HIS A 181 16.46 13.84 -16.72
C HIS A 181 16.54 15.28 -16.24
N GLU A 182 16.74 16.19 -17.19
CA GLU A 182 16.66 17.62 -16.95
C GLU A 182 15.24 18.13 -17.22
N LYS A 183 14.65 18.79 -16.21
CA LYS A 183 13.38 19.49 -16.35
C LYS A 183 13.61 20.99 -16.25
N THR A 184 13.02 21.72 -17.18
CA THR A 184 13.06 23.18 -17.23
C THR A 184 11.64 23.74 -17.19
N TRP A 185 11.40 24.77 -16.39
CA TRP A 185 10.12 25.45 -16.29
C TRP A 185 10.32 26.96 -16.09
N ILE A 186 9.27 27.74 -16.31
CA ILE A 186 9.23 29.15 -15.94
C ILE A 186 8.54 29.21 -14.58
N ASP A 187 9.23 29.78 -13.60
CA ASP A 187 8.69 30.03 -12.27
C ASP A 187 7.65 31.14 -12.36
N GLU A 188 6.40 30.86 -11.96
CA GLU A 188 5.28 31.79 -12.15
C GLU A 188 5.45 33.06 -11.32
N ASP A 189 5.98 32.94 -10.10
CA ASP A 189 6.17 34.08 -9.18
C ASP A 189 7.32 34.99 -9.61
N SER A 190 8.44 34.42 -10.05
CA SER A 190 9.63 35.20 -10.42
C SER A 190 9.76 35.47 -11.92
N GLY A 191 8.95 34.82 -12.77
CA GLY A 191 9.08 34.85 -14.24
C GLY A 191 10.38 34.24 -14.77
N LYS A 192 11.24 33.68 -13.90
CA LYS A 192 12.57 33.20 -14.26
C LYS A 192 12.51 31.75 -14.74
N ARG A 193 13.32 31.45 -15.75
CA ARG A 193 13.56 30.08 -16.19
C ARG A 193 14.34 29.32 -15.09
N ARG A 194 13.71 28.31 -14.52
CA ARG A 194 14.30 27.39 -13.55
C ARG A 194 14.63 26.07 -14.23
N ARG A 195 15.73 25.46 -13.80
CA ARG A 195 16.22 24.17 -14.28
C ARG A 195 16.47 23.28 -13.08
N ILE A 196 16.15 22.00 -13.22
CA ILE A 196 16.51 20.98 -12.25
C ILE A 196 16.90 19.69 -12.97
N VAL A 197 18.00 19.08 -12.56
CA VAL A 197 18.41 17.75 -13.01
C VAL A 197 17.98 16.75 -11.95
N GLY A 198 17.34 15.67 -12.37
CA GLY A 198 16.92 14.59 -11.50
C GLY A 198 17.59 13.29 -11.88
N TYR A 199 17.98 12.53 -10.87
CA TYR A 199 18.60 11.22 -11.04
C TYR A 199 17.75 10.11 -10.42
N ALA A 200 17.73 8.95 -11.04
CA ALA A 200 17.03 7.78 -10.50
C ALA A 200 17.72 6.49 -10.93
N MET A 201 17.39 5.39 -10.25
CA MET A 201 17.92 4.06 -10.56
C MET A 201 16.78 3.06 -10.59
N GLU A 202 16.82 2.11 -11.51
CA GLU A 202 16.03 0.90 -11.40
C GLU A 202 16.51 0.11 -10.19
N ARG A 203 15.53 -0.35 -9.41
CA ARG A 203 15.72 -1.15 -8.21
C ARG A 203 14.89 -2.42 -8.31
N ILE A 204 15.51 -3.58 -8.17
CA ILE A 204 14.83 -4.87 -8.19
C ILE A 204 14.91 -5.49 -6.81
N HIS A 205 13.75 -5.73 -6.20
CA HIS A 205 13.62 -6.51 -4.97
C HIS A 205 13.28 -7.95 -5.32
N ILE A 206 13.91 -8.91 -4.63
CA ILE A 206 13.68 -10.34 -4.83
C ILE A 206 13.24 -10.94 -3.49
N GLU A 207 12.02 -11.45 -3.48
CA GLU A 207 11.45 -12.16 -2.34
C GLU A 207 11.28 -13.62 -2.72
N VAL A 208 11.84 -14.54 -1.93
CA VAL A 208 11.59 -15.97 -2.08
C VAL A 208 10.58 -16.36 -1.01
N GLU A 209 9.55 -17.09 -1.39
CA GLU A 209 8.60 -17.65 -0.43
C GLU A 209 7.99 -18.95 -0.96
N PRO A 210 7.39 -19.77 -0.08
CA PRO A 210 6.52 -20.84 -0.51
C PRO A 210 5.33 -20.25 -1.29
N ALA A 211 4.96 -20.89 -2.39
CA ALA A 211 3.72 -20.62 -3.10
C ALA A 211 2.52 -21.07 -2.26
N PRO A 212 1.28 -20.64 -2.57
CA PRO A 212 0.07 -21.12 -1.90
C PRO A 212 0.06 -22.65 -1.75
N GLY A 213 -0.22 -23.15 -0.55
CA GLY A 213 -0.13 -24.58 -0.20
C GLY A 213 1.26 -25.06 0.23
N GLY A 214 2.29 -24.23 0.09
CA GLY A 214 3.60 -24.42 0.71
C GLY A 214 4.53 -25.43 0.04
N ARG A 215 4.11 -26.14 -1.00
CA ARG A 215 4.86 -27.28 -1.56
C ARG A 215 5.99 -26.89 -2.53
N THR A 216 5.89 -25.70 -3.10
CA THR A 216 6.80 -25.18 -4.13
C THR A 216 7.34 -23.82 -3.69
N LEU A 217 8.62 -23.54 -3.98
CA LEU A 217 9.19 -22.20 -3.81
C LEU A 217 9.05 -21.37 -5.08
N VAL A 218 8.72 -20.10 -4.89
CA VAL A 218 8.63 -19.08 -5.93
C VAL A 218 9.49 -17.88 -5.56
N ALA A 219 10.06 -17.23 -6.58
CA ALA A 219 10.81 -15.99 -6.44
C ALA A 219 9.99 -14.86 -7.09
N HIS A 220 9.65 -13.85 -6.30
CA HIS A 220 8.93 -12.66 -6.74
C HIS A 220 9.93 -11.56 -7.04
N LEU A 221 10.06 -11.21 -8.32
CA LEU A 221 10.90 -10.10 -8.77
C LEU A 221 10.05 -8.84 -8.92
N SER A 222 10.32 -7.84 -8.07
CA SER A 222 9.60 -6.56 -8.08
C SER A 222 10.51 -5.43 -8.49
N ALA A 223 10.28 -4.85 -9.68
CA ALA A 223 11.02 -3.70 -10.19
C ALA A 223 10.35 -2.37 -9.84
N ARG A 224 11.13 -1.41 -9.35
CA ARG A 224 10.70 -0.04 -9.04
C ARG A 224 11.78 0.99 -9.41
N ILE A 225 11.42 2.27 -9.37
CA ILE A 225 12.37 3.38 -9.54
C ILE A 225 12.72 3.94 -8.17
N SER A 226 14.01 3.91 -7.83
CA SER A 226 14.59 4.58 -6.66
C SER A 226 15.11 5.95 -7.08
N ARG A 227 14.45 7.02 -6.64
CA ARG A 227 14.84 8.40 -6.96
C ARG A 227 15.96 8.86 -6.04
N VAL A 228 16.95 9.52 -6.62
CA VAL A 228 17.99 10.20 -5.86
C VAL A 228 17.42 11.54 -5.40
N ALA A 229 17.65 11.88 -4.14
CA ALA A 229 17.19 13.15 -3.58
C ALA A 229 17.94 14.32 -4.20
N ASN A 230 17.19 15.40 -4.43
CA ASN A 230 17.70 16.73 -4.81
C ASN A 230 17.80 17.67 -3.60
N HIS A 231 17.37 17.22 -2.41
CA HIS A 231 17.51 17.94 -1.14
C HIS A 231 17.45 16.94 0.03
N TRP A 232 18.04 17.32 1.17
CA TRP A 232 18.04 16.46 2.38
C TRP A 232 16.75 16.49 3.19
N LYS A 233 15.78 17.35 2.87
CA LYS A 233 14.51 17.46 3.61
C LYS A 233 13.73 16.16 3.52
N GLY A 234 13.43 15.56 4.68
CA GLY A 234 12.66 14.31 4.79
C GLY A 234 13.44 13.03 4.46
N ILE A 235 14.73 13.11 4.16
CA ILE A 235 15.57 11.95 3.84
C ILE A 235 16.06 11.30 5.14
N ARG A 236 15.89 9.98 5.25
CA ARG A 236 16.30 9.19 6.44
C ARG A 236 17.44 8.21 6.17
N ASN A 237 17.66 7.85 4.91
CA ASN A 237 18.68 6.89 4.50
C ASN A 237 19.38 7.39 3.25
N ALA A 238 20.69 7.12 3.18
CA ALA A 238 21.51 7.28 1.99
C ALA A 238 21.97 5.90 1.50
N LEU A 239 22.19 5.80 0.20
CA LEU A 239 22.90 4.70 -0.45
C LEU A 239 24.35 5.15 -0.65
N VAL A 240 25.30 4.37 -0.17
CA VAL A 240 26.71 4.72 -0.09
C VAL A 240 27.51 3.65 -0.83
N ARG A 241 28.35 4.06 -1.78
CA ARG A 241 29.33 3.15 -2.37
C ARG A 241 30.38 2.84 -1.31
N HIS A 242 30.52 1.57 -0.96
CA HIS A 242 31.42 1.18 0.12
C HIS A 242 32.89 1.27 -0.36
N SER A 243 33.76 1.86 0.45
CA SER A 243 35.19 2.07 0.14
C SER A 243 35.96 0.76 0.01
N VAL A 244 35.67 -0.20 0.90
CA VAL A 244 36.29 -1.55 0.90
C VAL A 244 35.64 -2.56 -0.04
N ASN A 245 34.32 -2.52 -0.23
CA ASN A 245 33.60 -3.42 -1.14
C ASN A 245 32.76 -2.61 -2.15
N PRO A 246 33.37 -2.06 -3.21
CA PRO A 246 32.69 -1.15 -4.13
C PRO A 246 31.57 -1.81 -4.94
N ASP A 247 31.44 -3.14 -4.89
CA ASP A 247 30.40 -3.93 -5.54
C ASP A 247 29.12 -4.07 -4.70
N VAL A 248 29.15 -3.62 -3.44
CA VAL A 248 28.01 -3.58 -2.53
C VAL A 248 27.71 -2.14 -2.11
N ILE A 249 26.45 -1.75 -2.25
CA ILE A 249 25.94 -0.43 -1.87
C ILE A 249 25.39 -0.49 -0.44
N LEU A 250 26.04 0.22 0.48
CA LEU A 250 25.58 0.34 1.85
C LEU A 250 24.36 1.26 1.93
N LYS A 251 23.25 0.74 2.45
CA LYS A 251 22.14 1.58 2.89
C LYS A 251 22.37 2.02 4.33
N ALA A 252 22.72 3.29 4.52
CA ALA A 252 23.05 3.86 5.82
C ALA A 252 21.97 4.86 6.28
N PRO A 253 21.50 4.77 7.54
CA PRO A 253 20.66 5.81 8.13
C PRO A 253 21.48 7.09 8.33
N ILE A 254 20.85 8.25 8.08
CA ILE A 254 21.49 9.56 8.17
C ILE A 254 20.70 10.51 9.08
N ARG A 255 21.38 11.58 9.52
CA ARG A 255 20.81 12.70 10.26
C ARG A 255 21.27 14.01 9.64
N THR A 256 20.32 14.86 9.28
CA THR A 256 20.61 16.22 8.80
C THR A 256 20.47 17.22 9.95
N ARG A 257 21.51 18.03 10.16
CA ARG A 257 21.45 19.24 10.99
C ARG A 257 21.14 20.42 10.09
N TRP A 258 20.19 21.25 10.50
CA TRP A 258 19.71 22.37 9.71
C TRP A 258 20.17 23.69 10.33
N GLU A 259 20.42 24.68 9.48
CA GLU A 259 20.66 26.07 9.88
C GLU A 259 19.87 27.01 8.97
N LYS A 260 19.69 28.26 9.40
CA LYS A 260 19.00 29.28 8.62
C LYS A 260 20.01 29.94 7.68
N GLY A 261 19.78 29.84 6.38
CA GLY A 261 20.60 30.43 5.34
C GLY A 261 20.44 31.95 5.23
N PRO A 262 21.26 32.63 4.41
CA PRO A 262 21.23 34.08 4.23
C PRO A 262 19.91 34.62 3.65
N ASP A 263 19.21 33.77 2.89
CA ASP A 263 17.89 34.02 2.30
C ASP A 263 16.73 33.71 3.25
N GLY A 264 17.04 33.31 4.49
CA GLY A 264 16.07 32.94 5.51
C GLY A 264 15.53 31.52 5.41
N PHE A 265 15.90 30.75 4.38
CA PHE A 265 15.46 29.36 4.21
C PHE A 265 16.36 28.39 5.00
N MET A 266 15.79 27.26 5.43
CA MET A 266 16.58 26.24 6.14
C MET A 266 17.44 25.46 5.16
N GLN A 267 18.75 25.47 5.37
CA GLN A 267 19.74 24.71 4.61
C GLN A 267 20.42 23.65 5.48
N PRO A 268 20.87 22.53 4.88
CA PRO A 268 21.60 21.50 5.61
C PRO A 268 22.99 22.04 6.02
N LYS A 269 23.21 22.19 7.33
CA LYS A 269 24.51 22.54 7.92
C LYS A 269 25.49 21.37 7.85
N SER A 270 25.01 20.18 8.20
CA SER A 270 25.78 18.94 8.15
C SER A 270 24.85 17.75 7.95
N VAL A 271 25.38 16.70 7.34
CA VAL A 271 24.69 15.42 7.16
C VAL A 271 25.61 14.33 7.69
N ASP A 272 25.19 13.69 8.78
CA ASP A 272 26.00 12.71 9.51
C ASP A 272 25.38 11.32 9.41
N TYR A 273 26.21 10.27 9.38
CA TYR A 273 25.74 8.90 9.55
C TYR A 273 25.19 8.68 10.97
N HIS A 274 24.02 8.07 11.05
CA HIS A 274 23.36 7.82 12.32
C HIS A 274 24.05 6.69 13.12
N GLY A 275 23.96 6.73 14.47
CA GLY A 275 24.41 5.63 15.34
C GLY A 275 25.93 5.44 15.45
N ALA A 276 26.72 6.49 15.22
CA ALA A 276 28.19 6.45 15.20
C ALA A 276 28.78 5.44 14.19
N THR A 277 28.02 5.05 13.16
CA THR A 277 28.40 4.05 12.15
C THR A 277 29.78 4.34 11.55
N ALA A 278 30.03 5.56 11.05
CA ALA A 278 31.33 5.93 10.49
C ALA A 278 32.49 5.78 11.49
N LYS A 279 32.29 6.18 12.76
CA LYS A 279 33.31 6.04 13.83
C LYS A 279 33.58 4.58 14.19
N ILE A 280 32.59 3.70 14.03
CA ILE A 280 32.77 2.25 14.26
C ILE A 280 33.58 1.67 13.09
N VAL A 281 33.28 2.08 11.85
CA VAL A 281 34.05 1.70 10.65
C VAL A 281 35.53 2.03 10.81
N GLU A 282 35.83 3.27 11.17
CA GLU A 282 37.20 3.74 11.41
C GLU A 282 37.89 2.95 12.55
N ALA A 283 37.20 2.76 13.67
CA ALA A 283 37.75 2.04 14.82
C ALA A 283 37.99 0.54 14.54
N CYS A 284 37.30 -0.04 13.57
CA CYS A 284 37.53 -1.40 13.09
C CYS A 284 38.68 -1.49 12.08
N GLY A 285 39.36 -0.38 11.76
CA GLY A 285 40.45 -0.35 10.77
C GLY A 285 39.96 -0.44 9.32
N VAL A 286 38.68 -0.19 9.08
CA VAL A 286 38.08 -0.16 7.74
C VAL A 286 38.20 1.27 7.20
N ALA A 287 38.45 1.42 5.89
CA ALA A 287 38.55 2.72 5.24
C ALA A 287 37.29 3.57 5.51
N CYS A 288 37.49 4.86 5.80
CA CYS A 288 36.41 5.79 6.11
C CYS A 288 35.26 5.71 5.10
N LEU A 289 34.03 5.81 5.60
CA LEU A 289 32.87 5.97 4.73
C LEU A 289 32.95 7.35 4.05
N PRO A 290 32.59 7.46 2.76
CA PRO A 290 32.50 8.76 2.09
C PRO A 290 31.61 9.72 2.87
N GLU A 291 32.03 10.98 3.00
CA GLU A 291 31.23 11.98 3.71
C GLU A 291 29.96 12.32 2.91
N PRO A 292 28.77 12.35 3.55
CA PRO A 292 27.55 12.80 2.88
C PRO A 292 27.67 14.28 2.48
N PRO A 293 27.46 14.64 1.21
CA PRO A 293 27.56 16.03 0.78
C PRO A 293 26.38 16.84 1.33
N THR A 294 26.57 18.14 1.56
CA THR A 294 25.47 19.06 1.91
C THR A 294 24.65 19.47 0.68
N ASP A 295 25.28 19.55 -0.48
CA ASP A 295 24.68 19.79 -1.80
C ASP A 295 24.41 18.47 -2.56
N LEU A 296 23.33 18.42 -3.32
CA LEU A 296 22.86 17.24 -4.07
C LEU A 296 22.64 17.52 -5.56
N ASP A 297 23.15 18.64 -6.09
CA ASP A 297 23.05 19.00 -7.50
C ASP A 297 23.78 18.00 -8.43
N GLU A 298 24.87 17.38 -7.94
CA GLU A 298 25.64 16.37 -8.66
C GLU A 298 25.55 14.99 -8.01
N LEU A 299 25.67 13.95 -8.84
CA LEU A 299 25.73 12.57 -8.36
C LEU A 299 27.08 12.30 -7.68
N SER A 300 27.04 11.86 -6.43
CA SER A 300 28.22 11.44 -5.68
C SER A 300 28.16 9.95 -5.30
N GLU A 301 29.16 9.51 -4.54
CA GLU A 301 29.19 8.18 -3.91
C GLU A 301 28.15 8.01 -2.80
N VAL A 302 27.56 9.11 -2.30
CA VAL A 302 26.50 9.13 -1.29
C VAL A 302 25.22 9.70 -1.89
N ARG A 303 24.23 8.84 -2.14
CA ARG A 303 22.96 9.21 -2.78
C ARG A 303 21.81 9.13 -1.79
N GLY A 304 21.21 10.27 -1.45
CA GLY A 304 19.99 10.30 -0.64
C GLY A 304 18.82 9.61 -1.33
N VAL A 305 18.03 8.80 -0.61
CA VAL A 305 16.87 8.10 -1.21
C VAL A 305 15.60 8.92 -1.02
N HIS A 306 15.09 9.48 -2.12
CA HIS A 306 13.90 10.31 -2.12
C HIS A 306 12.61 9.49 -2.20
N ARG A 307 11.71 9.66 -1.22
CA ARG A 307 10.46 8.89 -1.13
C ARG A 307 9.21 9.66 -1.56
N THR A 308 9.18 10.98 -1.43
CA THR A 308 7.95 11.78 -1.57
C THR A 308 8.24 13.18 -2.10
N GLY A 309 7.62 13.58 -3.22
CA GLY A 309 7.75 14.93 -3.78
C GLY A 309 7.80 14.96 -5.32
N LYS A 310 7.71 16.17 -5.89
CA LYS A 310 7.88 16.42 -7.33
C LYS A 310 9.33 16.10 -7.71
N HIS A 311 9.53 15.22 -8.69
CA HIS A 311 10.87 14.82 -9.16
C HIS A 311 10.89 14.81 -10.70
N PRO A 312 12.03 15.12 -11.36
CA PRO A 312 12.11 15.13 -12.83
C PRO A 312 11.81 13.78 -13.47
N ILE A 313 12.17 12.69 -12.78
CA ILE A 313 11.88 11.31 -13.19
C ILE A 313 10.74 10.76 -12.32
N GLU A 314 9.63 10.39 -12.95
CA GLU A 314 8.46 9.88 -12.25
C GLU A 314 8.57 8.37 -11.88
N LYS A 315 7.52 7.83 -11.23
CA LYS A 315 7.55 6.49 -10.63
C LYS A 315 7.31 5.36 -11.66
N GLY A 316 7.60 4.13 -11.24
CA GLY A 316 7.33 2.90 -11.98
C GLY A 316 8.37 2.57 -13.05
N ALA A 317 8.66 1.28 -13.19
CA ALA A 317 9.61 0.76 -14.18
C ALA A 317 8.96 0.54 -15.56
N GLY A 318 7.65 0.28 -15.60
CA GLY A 318 6.89 -0.02 -16.81
C GLY A 318 6.80 -1.52 -17.12
N ALA A 319 5.77 -1.91 -17.87
CA ALA A 319 5.56 -3.28 -18.30
C ALA A 319 6.68 -3.81 -19.23
N MET A 320 7.25 -2.96 -20.09
CA MET A 320 8.36 -3.35 -20.98
C MET A 320 9.59 -3.77 -20.17
N PHE A 321 9.95 -3.01 -19.14
CA PHE A 321 11.09 -3.35 -18.28
C PHE A 321 10.86 -4.67 -17.53
N LEU A 322 9.63 -4.92 -17.07
CA LEU A 322 9.27 -6.18 -16.41
C LEU A 322 9.34 -7.39 -17.35
N ALA A 323 8.98 -7.22 -18.63
CA ALA A 323 9.14 -8.28 -19.63
C ALA A 323 10.61 -8.61 -19.89
N LYS A 324 11.47 -7.60 -20.06
CA LYS A 324 12.92 -7.80 -20.21
C LYS A 324 13.56 -8.40 -18.95
N LEU A 325 13.08 -8.03 -17.76
CA LEU A 325 13.52 -8.61 -16.49
C LEU A 325 13.13 -10.09 -16.37
N GLU A 326 11.91 -10.47 -16.78
CA GLU A 326 11.49 -11.87 -16.83
C GLU A 326 12.37 -12.70 -17.77
N GLU A 327 12.63 -12.20 -18.99
CA GLU A 327 13.50 -12.87 -19.97
C GLU A 327 14.93 -13.04 -19.42
N HIS A 328 15.48 -11.98 -18.83
CA HIS A 328 16.79 -12.00 -18.22
C HIS A 328 16.86 -12.99 -17.05
N ALA A 329 15.89 -12.96 -16.13
CA ALA A 329 15.84 -13.86 -14.98
C ALA A 329 15.67 -15.32 -15.39
N SER A 330 14.81 -15.60 -16.38
CA SER A 330 14.59 -16.96 -16.89
C SER A 330 15.89 -17.55 -17.47
N ARG A 331 16.66 -16.74 -18.19
CA ARG A 331 17.97 -17.12 -18.73
C ARG A 331 19.03 -17.32 -17.64
N VAL A 332 19.13 -16.39 -16.68
CA VAL A 332 20.15 -16.46 -15.62
C VAL A 332 19.89 -17.63 -14.67
N PHE A 333 18.62 -17.89 -14.34
CA PHE A 333 18.26 -18.97 -13.42
C PHE A 333 18.08 -20.32 -14.11
N ASP A 334 18.01 -20.35 -15.44
CA ASP A 334 17.62 -21.53 -16.23
C ASP A 334 16.32 -22.15 -15.68
N GLN A 335 15.30 -21.30 -15.50
CA GLN A 335 13.99 -21.67 -15.00
C GLN A 335 12.91 -20.96 -15.80
N ALA A 336 11.83 -21.68 -16.08
CA ALA A 336 10.64 -21.07 -16.66
C ALA A 336 9.93 -20.17 -15.62
N PRO A 337 9.31 -19.06 -16.05
CA PRO A 337 8.47 -18.25 -15.18
C PRO A 337 7.20 -19.01 -14.76
N VAL A 338 6.65 -18.65 -13.60
CA VAL A 338 5.35 -19.18 -13.16
C VAL A 338 4.28 -18.72 -14.14
N THR A 339 3.55 -19.67 -14.73
CA THR A 339 2.51 -19.40 -15.73
C THR A 339 1.12 -19.54 -15.11
N TYR A 340 0.30 -18.51 -15.26
CA TYR A 340 -1.12 -18.56 -14.92
C TYR A 340 -1.94 -18.81 -16.19
N GLN A 341 -2.69 -19.91 -16.20
CA GLN A 341 -3.53 -20.33 -17.33
C GLN A 341 -4.82 -19.51 -17.38
N ALA A 342 -5.21 -19.07 -18.57
CA ALA A 342 -6.48 -18.38 -18.78
C ALA A 342 -7.65 -19.29 -18.38
N THR A 343 -8.67 -18.73 -17.73
CA THR A 343 -9.88 -19.47 -17.34
C THR A 343 -11.11 -18.96 -18.09
N SER A 344 -12.22 -19.68 -17.99
CA SER A 344 -13.52 -19.25 -18.52
C SER A 344 -14.17 -18.14 -17.67
N VAL A 345 -13.61 -17.80 -16.50
CA VAL A 345 -14.19 -16.82 -15.59
C VAL A 345 -14.00 -15.40 -16.15
N ARG A 346 -15.05 -14.89 -16.80
CA ARG A 346 -15.08 -13.55 -17.37
C ARG A 346 -15.42 -12.50 -16.32
N ILE A 347 -14.73 -11.37 -16.40
CA ILE A 347 -14.97 -10.20 -15.58
C ILE A 347 -15.63 -9.13 -16.45
N SER A 348 -16.88 -8.81 -16.14
CA SER A 348 -17.67 -7.82 -16.87
C SER A 348 -16.97 -6.47 -16.85
N LYS A 349 -17.00 -5.74 -17.97
CA LYS A 349 -16.49 -4.37 -18.00
C LYS A 349 -17.35 -3.50 -17.08
N PRO A 350 -16.73 -2.55 -16.34
CA PRO A 350 -17.48 -1.44 -15.76
C PRO A 350 -18.29 -0.75 -16.85
N THR A 351 -19.55 -0.49 -16.57
CA THR A 351 -20.34 0.51 -17.30
C THR A 351 -19.68 1.86 -17.04
N THR A 352 -19.07 2.44 -18.07
CA THR A 352 -18.17 3.60 -18.00
C THR A 352 -18.89 4.94 -17.90
N ASP A 353 -20.13 4.98 -17.42
CA ASP A 353 -20.96 6.20 -17.49
C ASP A 353 -22.01 6.28 -16.36
N PHE A 354 -21.55 6.27 -15.11
CA PHE A 354 -22.42 6.56 -13.97
C PHE A 354 -22.18 7.98 -13.47
N ARG A 355 -22.88 8.94 -14.09
CA ARG A 355 -23.04 10.30 -13.58
C ARG A 355 -24.53 10.55 -13.43
N PRO A 356 -25.06 10.69 -12.19
CA PRO A 356 -24.40 10.63 -10.87
C PRO A 356 -23.96 9.21 -10.48
N TYR A 357 -23.15 9.09 -9.42
CA TYR A 357 -22.74 7.77 -8.91
C TYR A 357 -23.90 6.92 -8.42
N VAL A 358 -24.88 7.50 -7.72
CA VAL A 358 -26.19 6.86 -7.59
C VAL A 358 -27.14 7.69 -8.45
N PRO A 359 -27.53 7.20 -9.65
CA PRO A 359 -28.48 7.88 -10.51
C PRO A 359 -29.78 8.23 -9.79
N ALA A 360 -30.41 9.35 -10.14
CA ALA A 360 -31.60 9.86 -9.46
C ALA A 360 -32.73 8.82 -9.40
N ASP A 361 -32.92 8.06 -10.47
CA ASP A 361 -33.87 6.95 -10.60
C ASP A 361 -33.53 5.73 -9.72
N LYS A 362 -32.25 5.60 -9.33
CA LYS A 362 -31.74 4.52 -8.47
C LYS A 362 -31.62 4.90 -6.99
N ILE A 363 -31.88 6.17 -6.63
CA ILE A 363 -31.76 6.63 -5.23
C ILE A 363 -32.79 5.96 -4.33
N THR A 364 -34.06 5.98 -4.71
CA THR A 364 -35.15 5.40 -3.90
C THR A 364 -34.90 3.92 -3.54
N PRO A 365 -34.61 3.02 -4.50
CA PRO A 365 -34.30 1.63 -4.15
C PRO A 365 -33.00 1.48 -3.34
N ALA A 366 -31.99 2.32 -3.58
CA ALA A 366 -30.76 2.32 -2.76
C ALA A 366 -31.03 2.74 -1.31
N LEU A 367 -31.87 3.75 -1.07
CA LEU A 367 -32.31 4.16 0.26
C LEU A 367 -33.09 3.04 0.95
N ALA A 368 -34.02 2.39 0.24
CA ALA A 368 -34.77 1.26 0.77
C ALA A 368 -33.85 0.09 1.17
N SER A 369 -32.86 -0.26 0.34
CA SER A 369 -31.88 -1.31 0.64
C SER A 369 -30.96 -0.95 1.81
N ALA A 370 -30.67 0.34 2.02
CA ALA A 370 -29.94 0.84 3.18
C ALA A 370 -30.82 0.97 4.44
N ASP A 371 -32.12 0.70 4.31
CA ASP A 371 -33.14 0.87 5.34
C ASP A 371 -33.21 2.32 5.86
N ILE A 372 -33.21 3.26 4.91
CA ILE A 372 -33.30 4.71 5.10
C ILE A 372 -34.62 5.19 4.49
N ALA A 373 -35.44 5.88 5.27
CA ALA A 373 -36.71 6.45 4.80
C ALA A 373 -36.51 7.80 4.10
N ALA A 374 -35.62 8.64 4.62
CA ALA A 374 -35.28 9.94 4.06
C ALA A 374 -33.80 10.27 4.31
N LEU A 375 -33.16 10.88 3.32
CA LEU A 375 -31.80 11.38 3.35
C LEU A 375 -31.81 12.90 3.20
N ARG A 376 -31.15 13.59 4.13
CA ARG A 376 -30.79 15.00 4.01
C ARG A 376 -29.28 15.13 3.95
N THR A 377 -28.75 15.70 2.87
CA THR A 377 -27.34 16.12 2.82
C THR A 377 -27.23 17.61 3.09
N VAL A 378 -26.53 17.96 4.17
CA VAL A 378 -26.22 19.35 4.53
C VAL A 378 -24.86 19.72 3.95
N VAL A 379 -24.84 20.68 3.03
CA VAL A 379 -23.64 21.23 2.42
C VAL A 379 -23.18 22.44 3.25
N VAL A 380 -22.05 22.31 3.93
CA VAL A 380 -21.51 23.31 4.85
C VAL A 380 -20.32 24.00 4.23
N TYR A 381 -20.35 25.32 4.13
CA TYR A 381 -19.32 26.09 3.45
C TYR A 381 -18.98 27.41 4.15
N GLU A 382 -17.82 27.95 3.83
CA GLU A 382 -17.35 29.30 4.14
C GLU A 382 -17.28 30.15 2.86
N SER A 383 -16.76 29.58 1.76
CA SER A 383 -16.53 30.30 0.51
C SER A 383 -17.71 30.18 -0.45
N ALA A 384 -18.23 31.31 -0.92
CA ALA A 384 -19.23 31.36 -1.99
C ALA A 384 -18.72 30.70 -3.30
N GLU A 385 -17.41 30.75 -3.56
CA GLU A 385 -16.80 30.08 -4.71
C GLU A 385 -16.83 28.55 -4.56
N TRP A 386 -16.54 28.06 -3.35
CA TRP A 386 -16.65 26.63 -3.04
C TRP A 386 -18.08 26.15 -3.20
N LYS A 387 -19.07 26.92 -2.69
CA LYS A 387 -20.49 26.62 -2.89
C LYS A 387 -20.85 26.51 -4.37
N ARG A 388 -20.46 27.51 -5.18
CA ARG A 388 -20.73 27.53 -6.62
C ARG A 388 -20.10 26.33 -7.34
N ARG A 389 -18.87 25.97 -6.97
CA ARG A 389 -18.15 24.80 -7.48
C ARG A 389 -18.90 23.50 -7.21
N VAL A 390 -19.26 23.25 -5.95
CA VAL A 390 -19.95 22.02 -5.54
C VAL A 390 -21.35 21.95 -6.16
N LEU A 391 -22.15 22.99 -6.02
CA LEU A 391 -23.52 23.01 -6.56
C LEU A 391 -23.55 22.94 -8.08
N GLY A 392 -22.62 23.58 -8.77
CA GLY A 392 -22.49 23.47 -10.22
C GLY A 392 -22.21 22.04 -10.69
N GLN A 393 -21.38 21.28 -9.95
CA GLN A 393 -21.17 19.87 -10.26
C GLN A 393 -22.40 19.02 -9.97
N LEU A 394 -23.05 19.21 -8.81
CA LEU A 394 -24.25 18.45 -8.44
C LEU A 394 -25.41 18.71 -9.41
N ALA A 395 -25.58 19.96 -9.87
CA ALA A 395 -26.58 20.32 -10.87
C ALA A 395 -26.38 19.55 -12.18
N ARG A 396 -25.13 19.35 -12.61
CA ARG A 396 -24.80 18.54 -13.79
C ARG A 396 -25.02 17.06 -13.53
N ASP A 397 -24.50 16.54 -12.43
CA ASP A 397 -24.58 15.11 -12.10
C ASP A 397 -26.03 14.64 -12.07
N TYR A 398 -26.93 15.40 -11.44
CA TYR A 398 -28.35 15.05 -11.33
C TYR A 398 -29.24 15.62 -12.43
N ASN A 399 -28.66 16.32 -13.42
CA ASN A 399 -29.39 17.05 -14.46
C ASN A 399 -30.51 17.94 -13.88
N LEU A 400 -30.19 18.70 -12.83
CA LEU A 400 -31.10 19.54 -12.07
C LEU A 400 -30.53 20.97 -11.92
N PRO A 401 -30.76 21.88 -12.91
CA PRO A 401 -30.18 23.22 -12.91
C PRO A 401 -30.50 24.06 -11.68
N ALA A 402 -31.67 23.85 -11.06
CA ALA A 402 -32.08 24.54 -9.84
C ALA A 402 -31.11 24.36 -8.65
N LEU A 403 -30.26 23.32 -8.67
CA LEU A 403 -29.21 23.13 -7.66
C LEU A 403 -28.15 24.22 -7.70
N ALA A 404 -27.79 24.72 -8.89
CA ALA A 404 -26.76 25.74 -9.03
C ALA A 404 -27.16 27.06 -8.36
N GLU A 405 -28.47 27.32 -8.30
CA GLU A 405 -29.09 28.53 -7.75
C GLU A 405 -29.63 28.34 -6.32
N LEU A 406 -29.27 27.25 -5.65
CA LEU A 406 -29.81 26.93 -4.33
C LEU A 406 -29.40 27.98 -3.28
N THR A 407 -30.41 28.63 -2.68
CA THR A 407 -30.21 29.58 -1.58
C THR A 407 -30.08 28.86 -0.24
N ASP A 408 -29.37 29.49 0.70
CA ASP A 408 -29.16 28.94 2.03
C ASP A 408 -30.48 28.68 2.77
N GLU A 409 -30.48 27.63 3.59
CA GLU A 409 -31.63 27.19 4.41
C GLU A 409 -32.90 26.80 3.63
N LYS A 410 -32.83 26.71 2.30
CA LYS A 410 -33.91 26.16 1.48
C LYS A 410 -33.54 24.75 1.01
N PRO A 411 -34.25 23.71 1.48
CA PRO A 411 -34.01 22.36 0.99
C PRO A 411 -34.51 22.24 -0.46
N LEU A 412 -33.76 21.52 -1.28
CA LEU A 412 -34.15 21.13 -2.63
C LEU A 412 -34.19 19.61 -2.72
N GLN A 413 -35.32 19.09 -3.18
CA GLN A 413 -35.47 17.66 -3.40
C GLN A 413 -34.74 17.25 -4.68
N ILE A 414 -33.82 16.29 -4.56
CA ILE A 414 -33.05 15.73 -5.68
C ILE A 414 -33.80 14.55 -6.30
N ALA A 415 -34.34 13.70 -5.43
CA ALA A 415 -35.11 12.51 -5.78
C ALA A 415 -36.10 12.21 -4.63
N PRO A 416 -37.09 11.31 -4.83
CA PRO A 416 -37.95 10.85 -3.74
C PRO A 416 -37.12 10.34 -2.56
N GLY A 417 -37.33 10.92 -1.36
CA GLY A 417 -36.58 10.58 -0.16
C GLY A 417 -35.16 11.16 -0.07
N PHE A 418 -34.68 11.97 -1.02
CA PHE A 418 -33.39 12.64 -0.93
C PHE A 418 -33.48 14.15 -1.16
N GLU A 419 -33.07 14.92 -0.16
CA GLU A 419 -32.96 16.38 -0.23
C GLU A 419 -31.55 16.89 0.10
N LEU A 420 -31.24 18.06 -0.45
CA LEU A 420 -30.01 18.79 -0.19
C LEU A 420 -30.34 20.17 0.37
N VAL A 421 -29.60 20.61 1.38
CA VAL A 421 -29.68 21.98 1.94
C VAL A 421 -28.26 22.54 2.07
N VAL A 422 -28.10 23.84 1.80
CA VAL A 422 -26.80 24.54 1.89
C VAL A 422 -26.82 25.51 3.06
N MET A 423 -25.69 25.59 3.77
CA MET A 423 -25.53 26.37 4.99
C MET A 423 -24.17 27.07 5.00
N HIS A 424 -24.16 28.40 5.04
CA HIS A 424 -22.96 29.18 5.30
C HIS A 424 -22.63 29.19 6.80
N LEU A 425 -21.67 28.36 7.23
CA LEU A 425 -21.29 28.17 8.64
C LEU A 425 -19.75 28.17 8.79
N PRO A 426 -19.08 29.32 8.56
CA PRO A 426 -17.63 29.43 8.65
C PRO A 426 -17.07 29.00 10.01
N GLU A 427 -17.81 29.22 11.09
CA GLU A 427 -17.46 28.83 12.45
C GLU A 427 -17.33 27.29 12.65
N LEU A 428 -17.92 26.47 11.78
CA LEU A 428 -17.74 25.02 11.81
C LEU A 428 -16.49 24.57 11.06
N VAL A 429 -16.21 25.18 9.90
CA VAL A 429 -15.20 24.68 8.94
C VAL A 429 -13.84 25.37 9.05
N ARG A 430 -13.75 26.56 9.67
CA ARG A 430 -12.48 27.25 9.94
C ARG A 430 -11.65 26.51 10.98
N HIS A 431 -10.33 26.51 10.82
CA HIS A 431 -9.40 26.00 11.84
C HIS A 431 -9.47 26.82 13.14
N GLY A 432 -9.07 26.22 14.26
CA GLY A 432 -9.06 26.84 15.59
C GLY A 432 -10.03 26.19 16.58
N ASP A 433 -10.15 26.84 17.75
CA ASP A 433 -10.77 26.27 18.95
C ASP A 433 -12.23 26.72 19.14
N GLN A 434 -12.99 26.86 18.05
CA GLN A 434 -14.41 27.19 18.13
C GLN A 434 -15.21 26.08 18.82
N ASP A 435 -16.23 26.44 19.62
CA ASP A 435 -17.20 25.51 20.20
C ASP A 435 -18.21 25.05 19.14
N ARG A 436 -17.75 24.14 18.28
CA ARG A 436 -18.54 23.54 17.20
C ARG A 436 -19.72 22.71 17.72
N ALA A 437 -19.63 22.21 18.96
CA ALA A 437 -20.69 21.39 19.55
C ALA A 437 -21.94 22.24 19.80
N LEU A 438 -21.77 23.44 20.34
CA LEU A 438 -22.86 24.39 20.56
C LEU A 438 -23.57 24.75 19.23
N ILE A 439 -22.79 25.06 18.20
CA ILE A 439 -23.31 25.44 16.87
C ILE A 439 -24.09 24.28 16.23
N LEU A 440 -23.55 23.07 16.24
CA LEU A 440 -24.26 21.91 15.67
C LEU A 440 -25.57 21.59 16.43
N ASN A 441 -25.61 21.85 17.74
CA ASN A 441 -26.79 21.55 18.56
C ASN A 441 -27.94 22.56 18.36
N SER A 442 -27.61 23.81 18.00
CA SER A 442 -28.60 24.86 17.81
C SER A 442 -29.33 24.75 16.47
N LEU A 443 -28.73 24.12 15.46
CA LEU A 443 -29.25 24.10 14.09
C LEU A 443 -30.21 22.91 13.83
N PRO A 444 -31.44 23.17 13.34
CA PRO A 444 -32.43 22.10 13.08
C PRO A 444 -32.03 21.19 11.92
N TRP A 445 -31.22 21.66 10.97
CA TRP A 445 -30.81 20.92 9.77
C TRP A 445 -30.00 19.66 10.06
N PHE A 446 -29.32 19.61 11.21
CA PHE A 446 -28.55 18.44 11.66
C PHE A 446 -29.34 17.46 12.51
N LYS A 447 -30.62 17.72 12.77
CA LYS A 447 -31.51 16.85 13.56
C LYS A 447 -32.26 15.89 12.64
N ARG A 448 -32.36 14.63 13.06
CA ARG A 448 -33.18 13.60 12.42
C ARG A 448 -34.62 13.71 12.92
N SER A 449 -35.60 13.51 12.04
CA SER A 449 -37.00 13.47 12.47
C SER A 449 -37.39 12.07 12.96
N THR A 450 -36.84 11.02 12.33
CA THR A 450 -37.04 9.61 12.74
C THR A 450 -35.73 8.82 12.80
N GLU A 451 -35.77 7.64 13.43
CA GLU A 451 -34.63 6.68 13.43
C GLU A 451 -34.29 6.12 12.04
N ARG A 452 -35.20 6.22 11.07
CA ARG A 452 -34.97 5.82 9.67
C ARG A 452 -34.52 7.00 8.80
N ASP A 453 -34.46 8.20 9.34
CA ASP A 453 -33.92 9.35 8.61
C ASP A 453 -32.41 9.41 8.81
N LEU A 454 -31.70 9.74 7.73
CA LEU A 454 -30.27 9.96 7.76
C LEU A 454 -29.95 11.41 7.40
N VAL A 455 -29.15 12.05 8.25
CA VAL A 455 -28.49 13.32 7.93
C VAL A 455 -27.02 13.03 7.63
N THR A 456 -26.52 13.56 6.52
CA THR A 456 -25.12 13.53 6.13
C THR A 456 -24.59 14.95 5.94
N ALA A 457 -23.26 15.12 6.00
CA ALA A 457 -22.63 16.42 5.83
C ALA A 457 -21.56 16.40 4.73
N LEU A 458 -21.61 17.36 3.82
CA LEU A 458 -20.56 17.64 2.84
C LEU A 458 -19.94 18.99 3.16
N CYS A 459 -18.70 19.00 3.62
CA CYS A 459 -18.09 20.17 4.23
C CYS A 459 -16.93 20.72 3.39
N GLU A 460 -16.84 22.05 3.34
CA GLU A 460 -15.61 22.73 2.95
C GLU A 460 -14.49 22.44 3.96
N THR A 461 -13.26 22.39 3.46
CA THR A 461 -12.05 22.32 4.28
C THR A 461 -10.90 23.01 3.54
N ARG A 462 -9.79 23.28 4.21
CA ARG A 462 -8.53 23.72 3.59
C ARG A 462 -7.34 23.15 4.34
N TYR A 463 -6.15 23.22 3.75
CA TYR A 463 -4.95 22.86 4.49
C TYR A 463 -4.57 23.96 5.49
N LEU A 464 -4.03 23.56 6.64
CA LEU A 464 -3.38 24.49 7.55
C LEU A 464 -2.18 25.13 6.84
N THR A 465 -2.06 26.45 6.92
CA THR A 465 -0.85 27.18 6.52
C THR A 465 0.31 26.83 7.45
N ASP A 466 1.55 27.08 7.02
CA ASP A 466 2.71 26.76 7.86
C ASP A 466 2.73 27.59 9.16
N GLN A 467 2.28 28.85 9.10
CA GLN A 467 2.09 29.69 10.28
C GLN A 467 1.02 29.12 11.24
N GLU A 468 -0.10 28.59 10.73
CA GLU A 468 -1.12 27.97 11.57
C GLU A 468 -0.64 26.66 12.21
N LYS A 469 0.18 25.88 11.50
CA LYS A 469 0.84 24.68 12.07
C LYS A 469 1.82 25.05 13.18
N GLU A 470 2.62 26.11 12.99
CA GLU A 470 3.54 26.62 14.01
C GLU A 470 2.80 27.08 15.26
N ASN A 471 1.68 27.78 15.07
CA ASN A 471 0.77 28.21 16.13
C ASN A 471 -0.06 27.06 16.74
N ARG A 472 0.08 25.84 16.22
CA ARG A 472 -0.62 24.62 16.67
C ARG A 472 -2.14 24.77 16.66
N LEU A 473 -2.70 25.45 15.66
CA LEU A 473 -4.14 25.54 15.52
C LEU A 473 -4.77 24.16 15.33
N THR A 474 -5.93 23.96 15.93
CA THR A 474 -6.72 22.74 15.77
C THR A 474 -7.22 22.60 14.34
N ASP A 475 -6.97 21.44 13.72
CA ASP A 475 -7.51 21.10 12.40
C ASP A 475 -9.03 20.86 12.49
N ALA A 476 -9.81 21.74 11.86
CA ALA A 476 -11.27 21.67 11.80
C ALA A 476 -11.79 20.35 11.24
N LYS A 477 -11.10 19.76 10.24
CA LYS A 477 -11.56 18.51 9.61
C LYS A 477 -11.63 17.37 10.62
N HIS A 478 -10.57 17.17 11.40
CA HIS A 478 -10.51 16.08 12.38
C HIS A 478 -11.48 16.31 13.54
N ALA A 479 -11.54 17.54 14.06
CA ALA A 479 -12.46 17.90 15.14
C ALA A 479 -13.93 17.76 14.73
N LEU A 480 -14.30 18.32 13.58
CA LEU A 480 -15.67 18.30 13.08
C LEU A 480 -16.11 16.88 12.68
N LYS A 481 -15.21 16.07 12.13
CA LYS A 481 -15.52 14.68 11.78
C LYS A 481 -15.87 13.82 13.00
N ALA A 482 -15.12 13.94 14.09
CA ALA A 482 -15.42 13.26 15.35
C ALA A 482 -16.78 13.71 15.91
N LEU A 483 -17.03 15.03 15.90
CA LEU A 483 -18.25 15.63 16.41
C LEU A 483 -19.52 15.25 15.61
N PHE A 484 -19.40 15.16 14.28
CA PHE A 484 -20.46 14.62 13.43
C PHE A 484 -20.70 13.13 13.71
N ALA A 485 -19.64 12.35 13.88
CA ALA A 485 -19.75 10.93 14.18
C ALA A 485 -20.47 10.67 15.51
N GLU A 486 -20.21 11.47 16.55
CA GLU A 486 -20.94 11.42 17.84
C GLU A 486 -22.46 11.64 17.68
N ARG A 487 -22.87 12.41 16.66
CA ARG A 487 -24.27 12.67 16.31
C ARG A 487 -24.84 11.67 15.30
N GLY A 488 -24.07 10.65 14.93
CA GLY A 488 -24.49 9.70 13.92
C GLY A 488 -24.43 10.25 12.49
N ILE A 489 -23.76 11.37 12.22
CA ILE A 489 -23.77 12.05 10.91
C ILE A 489 -22.53 11.63 10.11
N PRO A 490 -22.66 10.83 9.03
CA PRO A 490 -21.56 10.60 8.11
C PRO A 490 -21.16 11.92 7.45
N SER A 491 -19.85 12.16 7.32
CA SER A 491 -19.32 13.40 6.77
C SER A 491 -18.18 13.18 5.76
N GLN A 492 -18.15 14.04 4.74
CA GLN A 492 -17.07 14.12 3.76
C GLN A 492 -16.61 15.56 3.58
N PHE A 493 -15.34 15.75 3.25
CA PHE A 493 -14.68 17.05 3.22
C PHE A 493 -14.03 17.28 1.85
N ILE A 494 -14.25 18.46 1.25
CA ILE A 494 -13.68 18.86 -0.04
C ILE A 494 -12.87 20.13 0.18
N THR A 495 -11.62 20.15 -0.26
CA THR A 495 -10.77 21.34 -0.20
C THR A 495 -10.90 22.22 -1.45
N MET A 496 -10.75 23.54 -1.29
CA MET A 496 -10.54 24.44 -2.44
C MET A 496 -9.21 24.14 -3.17
N ASP A 497 -8.19 23.70 -2.43
CA ASP A 497 -6.83 23.44 -2.93
C ASP A 497 -6.67 22.09 -3.64
N SER A 498 -7.72 21.26 -3.66
CA SER A 498 -7.71 20.11 -4.57
C SER A 498 -7.66 20.73 -5.95
N ASP A 499 -6.47 20.69 -6.58
CA ASP A 499 -6.19 21.13 -7.95
C ASP A 499 -7.49 20.93 -8.74
N PRO A 500 -8.26 22.01 -9.00
CA PRO A 500 -9.68 21.93 -9.34
C PRO A 500 -9.73 21.38 -10.75
N GLY A 501 -9.50 20.07 -10.88
CA GLY A 501 -8.50 19.58 -11.83
C GLY A 501 -8.68 20.30 -13.13
N ASP A 502 -7.81 21.29 -13.40
CA ASP A 502 -8.15 22.50 -14.19
C ASP A 502 -9.35 22.22 -15.12
N PRO A 503 -10.47 22.96 -15.07
CA PRO A 503 -11.64 22.64 -15.88
C PRO A 503 -11.32 22.55 -17.39
N TYR A 504 -10.13 23.03 -17.80
CA TYR A 504 -9.51 22.92 -19.12
C TYR A 504 -8.26 22.01 -19.21
N ARG A 505 -7.92 21.23 -18.17
CA ARG A 505 -6.72 20.40 -18.07
C ARG A 505 -6.82 19.32 -19.12
N MET A 506 -6.28 19.61 -20.28
CA MET A 506 -6.35 18.77 -21.46
C MET A 506 -5.83 17.37 -21.09
N ASN A 507 -6.68 16.35 -21.27
CA ASN A 507 -6.23 14.97 -21.16
C ASN A 507 -5.29 14.71 -22.36
N MET A 508 -4.59 13.57 -22.36
CA MET A 508 -3.64 13.29 -23.45
C MET A 508 -4.33 13.29 -24.83
N ARG A 509 -5.60 12.88 -24.92
CA ARG A 509 -6.39 12.92 -26.16
C ARG A 509 -6.67 14.36 -26.59
N ASP A 510 -7.16 15.24 -25.72
CA ASP A 510 -7.44 16.65 -26.04
C ASP A 510 -6.15 17.37 -26.47
N ARG A 511 -5.02 17.06 -25.82
CA ARG A 511 -3.69 17.59 -26.22
C ARG A 511 -3.30 17.11 -27.61
N VAL A 512 -3.53 15.83 -27.92
CA VAL A 512 -3.24 15.24 -29.23
C VAL A 512 -4.16 15.81 -30.31
N GLU A 513 -5.45 15.99 -30.03
CA GLU A 513 -6.42 16.55 -30.98
C GLU A 513 -6.11 18.03 -31.28
N ARG A 514 -5.79 18.84 -30.26
CA ARG A 514 -5.29 20.21 -30.47
C ARG A 514 -3.95 20.25 -31.19
N ALA A 515 -3.00 19.39 -30.84
CA ALA A 515 -1.73 19.31 -31.56
C ALA A 515 -1.92 18.93 -33.04
N LYS A 516 -2.86 18.04 -33.34
CA LYS A 516 -3.26 17.71 -34.72
C LYS A 516 -3.91 18.90 -35.43
N ALA A 517 -4.83 19.60 -34.77
CA ALA A 517 -5.47 20.80 -35.32
C ALA A 517 -4.44 21.89 -35.64
N ARG A 518 -3.53 22.19 -34.71
CA ARG A 518 -2.41 23.13 -34.92
C ARG A 518 -1.50 22.71 -36.07
N LYS A 519 -1.16 21.42 -36.17
CA LYS A 519 -0.33 20.90 -37.28
C LYS A 519 -1.04 21.00 -38.63
N ALA A 520 -2.37 20.97 -38.64
CA ALA A 520 -3.21 21.13 -39.81
C ALA A 520 -3.65 22.59 -40.06
N SER A 521 -3.14 23.56 -39.28
CA SER A 521 -3.57 24.97 -39.31
C SER A 521 -5.09 25.17 -39.11
N LEU A 522 -5.72 24.25 -38.37
CA LEU A 522 -7.12 24.33 -37.97
C LEU A 522 -7.24 24.97 -36.57
N PRO A 523 -8.36 25.65 -36.26
CA PRO A 523 -8.61 26.16 -34.92
C PRO A 523 -8.57 25.03 -33.89
N ASP A 524 -8.04 25.34 -32.69
CA ASP A 524 -8.00 24.39 -31.59
C ASP A 524 -9.43 23.94 -31.25
N PRO A 525 -9.72 22.62 -31.21
CA PRO A 525 -11.02 22.14 -30.76
C PRO A 525 -11.33 22.65 -29.34
N ALA A 526 -12.61 22.98 -29.11
CA ALA A 526 -13.09 23.35 -27.79
C ALA A 526 -12.77 22.23 -26.80
N VAL A 527 -12.31 22.60 -25.60
CA VAL A 527 -12.16 21.64 -24.50
C VAL A 527 -13.45 21.73 -23.72
N ASP A 528 -14.23 20.65 -23.73
CA ASP A 528 -15.43 20.55 -22.92
C ASP A 528 -15.07 20.77 -21.45
N TYR A 529 -15.93 21.51 -20.76
CA TYR A 529 -15.81 21.71 -19.31
C TYR A 529 -15.76 20.34 -18.63
N LYS A 530 -14.67 20.07 -17.91
CA LYS A 530 -14.49 18.77 -17.27
C LYS A 530 -15.21 18.72 -15.94
N ASP A 531 -15.83 17.58 -15.67
CA ASP A 531 -16.44 17.32 -14.37
C ASP A 531 -15.41 17.41 -13.23
N ASP A 532 -15.87 17.96 -12.12
CA ASP A 532 -15.14 18.00 -10.87
C ASP A 532 -15.15 16.62 -10.22
N ASN A 533 -14.18 15.81 -10.60
CA ASN A 533 -13.98 14.47 -10.06
C ASN A 533 -13.85 14.47 -8.52
N ALA A 534 -13.34 15.53 -7.90
CA ALA A 534 -13.19 15.59 -6.44
C ALA A 534 -14.55 15.70 -5.75
N VAL A 535 -15.44 16.57 -6.27
CA VAL A 535 -16.82 16.70 -5.79
C VAL A 535 -17.59 15.40 -5.99
N GLN A 536 -17.48 14.81 -7.18
CA GLN A 536 -18.10 13.53 -7.48
C GLN A 536 -17.63 12.46 -6.48
N ILE A 537 -16.32 12.24 -6.35
CA ILE A 537 -15.75 11.22 -5.46
C ILE A 537 -16.18 11.47 -4.01
N ALA A 538 -16.23 12.72 -3.56
CA ALA A 538 -16.67 13.05 -2.21
C ALA A 538 -18.15 12.67 -1.99
N LEU A 539 -19.04 12.94 -2.94
CA LEU A 539 -20.44 12.54 -2.85
C LEU A 539 -20.62 11.02 -2.92
N GLY A 540 -19.98 10.35 -3.89
CA GLY A 540 -20.04 8.89 -4.01
C GLY A 540 -19.46 8.19 -2.78
N SER A 541 -18.40 8.75 -2.21
CA SER A 541 -17.85 8.36 -0.93
C SER A 541 -18.84 8.56 0.21
N LEU A 542 -19.55 9.68 0.27
CA LEU A 542 -20.55 9.96 1.33
C LEU A 542 -21.74 8.99 1.25
N GLN A 543 -22.26 8.75 0.04
CA GLN A 543 -23.37 7.82 -0.22
C GLN A 543 -22.98 6.37 0.11
N SER A 544 -21.86 5.89 -0.41
CA SER A 544 -21.35 4.54 -0.12
C SER A 544 -21.01 4.35 1.36
N ASP A 545 -20.41 5.35 2.02
CA ASP A 545 -20.15 5.32 3.46
C ASP A 545 -21.45 5.28 4.29
N SER A 546 -22.57 5.69 3.70
CA SER A 546 -23.91 5.66 4.29
C SER A 546 -24.69 4.37 3.96
N GLY A 547 -24.11 3.46 3.16
CA GLY A 547 -24.77 2.24 2.70
C GLY A 547 -25.67 2.42 1.48
N ILE A 548 -25.67 3.62 0.87
CA ILE A 548 -26.46 3.95 -0.32
C ILE A 548 -25.63 3.58 -1.54
N ILE A 549 -25.89 2.39 -2.08
CA ILE A 549 -25.17 1.81 -3.22
C ILE A 549 -26.23 1.35 -4.22
N ASP A 550 -26.01 1.63 -5.50
CA ASP A 550 -26.90 1.14 -6.56
C ASP A 550 -26.69 -0.36 -6.87
N ASN A 551 -27.45 -0.88 -7.83
CA ASN A 551 -27.35 -2.28 -8.24
C ASN A 551 -26.10 -2.63 -9.08
N ARG A 552 -25.08 -1.75 -9.22
CA ARG A 552 -23.91 -2.05 -10.08
C ARG A 552 -23.13 -3.29 -9.66
N LEU A 553 -23.06 -3.56 -8.35
CA LEU A 553 -22.33 -4.71 -7.81
C LEU A 553 -23.05 -6.01 -8.18
N ALA A 554 -24.38 -6.00 -8.08
CA ALA A 554 -25.24 -7.10 -8.51
C ALA A 554 -25.15 -7.30 -10.03
N ALA A 555 -25.30 -6.22 -10.80
CA ALA A 555 -25.18 -6.23 -12.25
C ALA A 555 -23.85 -6.80 -12.74
N ALA A 556 -22.73 -6.45 -12.09
CA ALA A 556 -21.43 -7.00 -12.45
C ALA A 556 -21.27 -8.47 -12.05
N THR A 557 -21.82 -8.87 -10.91
CA THR A 557 -21.73 -10.23 -10.35
C THR A 557 -22.55 -11.24 -11.12
N PHE A 558 -23.76 -10.86 -11.51
CA PHE A 558 -24.76 -11.70 -12.17
C PHE A 558 -24.94 -11.41 -13.66
N HIS A 559 -24.05 -10.59 -14.24
CA HIS A 559 -24.03 -10.34 -15.69
C HIS A 559 -24.09 -11.65 -16.50
N ARG A 560 -24.71 -11.65 -17.68
CA ARG A 560 -24.84 -12.84 -18.54
C ARG A 560 -23.55 -13.64 -18.81
N ASN A 561 -22.39 -12.98 -18.79
CA ASN A 561 -21.08 -13.63 -18.98
C ASN A 561 -20.57 -14.36 -17.71
N ALA A 562 -21.27 -14.23 -16.60
CA ALA A 562 -20.95 -14.84 -15.32
C ALA A 562 -21.72 -16.13 -15.06
N LYS A 563 -22.64 -16.54 -15.93
CA LYS A 563 -23.63 -17.61 -15.68
C LYS A 563 -23.06 -18.86 -15.00
N ASP A 564 -21.91 -19.35 -15.46
CA ASP A 564 -21.33 -20.61 -14.96
C ASP A 564 -20.54 -20.46 -13.66
N THR A 565 -20.31 -19.22 -13.19
CA THR A 565 -19.53 -18.92 -11.97
C THR A 565 -20.14 -17.82 -11.11
N ALA A 566 -21.41 -17.50 -11.33
CA ALA A 566 -22.20 -16.68 -10.42
C ALA A 566 -22.59 -17.51 -9.19
N LEU A 567 -22.95 -16.84 -8.11
CA LEU A 567 -23.60 -17.52 -6.99
C LEU A 567 -24.98 -18.02 -7.43
N ASP A 568 -25.39 -19.18 -6.94
CA ASP A 568 -26.68 -19.81 -7.27
C ASP A 568 -27.72 -19.69 -6.15
N ARG A 569 -27.33 -19.12 -5.01
CA ARG A 569 -28.15 -18.87 -3.83
C ARG A 569 -27.69 -17.63 -3.08
N GLU A 570 -28.51 -17.14 -2.16
CA GLU A 570 -28.17 -16.03 -1.28
C GLU A 570 -26.94 -16.35 -0.41
N ALA A 571 -26.15 -15.32 -0.12
CA ALA A 571 -24.98 -15.41 0.76
C ALA A 571 -24.71 -14.07 1.48
N VAL A 572 -23.94 -14.12 2.57
CA VAL A 572 -23.43 -12.90 3.23
C VAL A 572 -21.93 -12.79 2.98
N ALA A 573 -21.53 -11.78 2.22
CA ALA A 573 -20.13 -11.51 1.92
C ALA A 573 -19.56 -10.49 2.92
N ILE A 574 -18.45 -10.83 3.57
CA ILE A 574 -17.86 -10.06 4.67
C ILE A 574 -16.45 -9.64 4.30
N GLY A 575 -16.17 -8.36 4.39
CA GLY A 575 -14.83 -7.80 4.36
C GLY A 575 -14.27 -7.71 5.76
N LEU A 576 -13.19 -8.46 6.04
CA LEU A 576 -12.46 -8.42 7.30
C LEU A 576 -11.12 -7.70 7.11
N TRP A 577 -11.08 -6.44 7.54
CA TRP A 577 -9.89 -5.61 7.50
C TRP A 577 -9.22 -5.54 8.87
N THR A 578 -7.89 -5.67 8.89
CA THR A 578 -7.10 -5.49 10.09
C THR A 578 -5.86 -4.66 9.80
N ARG A 579 -5.48 -3.76 10.71
CA ARG A 579 -4.28 -2.93 10.59
C ARG A 579 -3.65 -2.70 11.95
N LEU A 580 -2.33 -2.81 12.03
CA LEU A 580 -1.58 -2.37 13.21
C LEU A 580 -1.53 -0.84 13.22
N HIS A 581 -2.30 -0.22 14.09
CA HIS A 581 -2.28 1.21 14.31
C HIS A 581 -1.22 1.57 15.35
N ARG A 582 -0.30 2.44 14.96
CA ARG A 582 0.71 3.02 15.84
C ARG A 582 0.35 4.49 16.02
N PHE A 583 0.42 4.96 17.25
CA PHE A 583 0.13 6.35 17.59
C PHE A 583 1.35 7.23 17.34
N GLU A 584 1.13 8.56 17.30
CA GLU A 584 2.23 9.52 17.24
C GLU A 584 3.24 9.29 18.37
N GLU A 585 4.50 9.54 18.05
CA GLU A 585 5.60 9.51 19.01
C GLU A 585 5.90 10.92 19.53
N THR A 586 6.07 11.06 20.83
CA THR A 586 6.58 12.27 21.48
C THR A 586 7.89 11.90 22.18
N ASN A 587 8.97 12.60 21.86
CA ASN A 587 10.32 12.32 22.37
C ASN A 587 10.77 10.85 22.17
N GLY A 588 10.35 10.23 21.06
CA GLY A 588 10.70 8.83 20.72
C GLY A 588 9.93 7.77 21.46
N ARG A 589 8.90 8.16 22.22
CA ARG A 589 7.98 7.23 22.87
C ARG A 589 6.60 7.38 22.23
N PRO A 590 5.97 6.28 21.82
CA PRO A 590 4.60 6.36 21.34
C PRO A 590 3.71 6.87 22.48
N LYS A 591 2.83 7.85 22.20
CA LYS A 591 1.91 8.41 23.21
C LYS A 591 1.05 7.32 23.86
N ARG A 592 0.77 6.24 23.12
CA ARG A 592 0.00 5.06 23.53
C ARG A 592 0.56 3.81 22.87
N ALA A 593 0.38 2.65 23.50
CA ALA A 593 0.77 1.38 22.90
C ALA A 593 0.04 1.15 21.55
N ALA A 594 0.74 0.54 20.59
CA ALA A 594 0.12 0.17 19.31
C ALA A 594 -1.05 -0.79 19.53
N VAL A 595 -2.12 -0.59 18.76
CA VAL A 595 -3.35 -1.39 18.81
C VAL A 595 -3.66 -1.95 17.43
N LEU A 596 -4.43 -3.02 17.37
CA LEU A 596 -4.95 -3.55 16.12
C LEU A 596 -6.33 -2.96 15.85
N ALA A 597 -6.46 -2.19 14.77
CA ALA A 597 -7.75 -1.81 14.22
C ALA A 597 -8.34 -3.02 13.49
N VAL A 598 -9.61 -3.35 13.77
CA VAL A 598 -10.34 -4.48 13.18
C VAL A 598 -11.72 -3.97 12.77
N THR A 599 -12.03 -4.02 11.47
CA THR A 599 -13.32 -3.59 10.93
C THR A 599 -13.92 -4.72 10.09
N LEU A 600 -15.24 -4.92 10.24
CA LEU A 600 -16.00 -5.90 9.48
C LEU A 600 -17.20 -5.22 8.81
N VAL A 601 -17.32 -5.38 7.49
CA VAL A 601 -18.46 -4.91 6.70
C VAL A 601 -19.06 -6.10 5.97
N ALA A 602 -20.38 -6.27 6.07
CA ALA A 602 -21.13 -7.33 5.43
C ALA A 602 -22.03 -6.77 4.33
N MET A 603 -22.17 -7.51 3.23
CA MET A 603 -23.15 -7.29 2.17
C MET A 603 -23.98 -8.56 2.02
N ARG A 604 -25.31 -8.44 2.09
CA ARG A 604 -26.21 -9.55 1.75
C ARG A 604 -26.36 -9.61 0.24
N ILE A 605 -25.86 -10.67 -0.37
CA ILE A 605 -25.93 -10.91 -1.81
C ILE A 605 -27.19 -11.71 -2.09
N THR A 606 -28.12 -11.09 -2.81
CA THR A 606 -29.29 -11.74 -3.40
C THR A 606 -29.01 -12.03 -4.87
N PRO A 607 -29.29 -13.24 -5.39
CA PRO A 607 -29.18 -13.55 -6.81
C PRO A 607 -30.07 -12.65 -7.68
N GLY A 608 -29.48 -12.02 -8.70
CA GLY A 608 -30.17 -11.13 -9.63
C GLY A 608 -29.29 -9.94 -10.00
N ASP A 609 -29.31 -9.49 -11.25
CA ASP A 609 -28.51 -8.35 -11.74
C ASP A 609 -29.10 -6.98 -11.38
N ASP A 610 -30.40 -6.92 -11.08
CA ASP A 610 -31.09 -5.70 -10.66
C ASP A 610 -31.20 -5.52 -9.14
N GLU A 611 -30.66 -6.45 -8.35
CA GLU A 611 -30.76 -6.45 -6.89
C GLU A 611 -29.90 -5.38 -6.22
N TYR A 612 -30.39 -4.86 -5.08
CA TYR A 612 -29.67 -3.93 -4.22
C TYR A 612 -29.27 -4.68 -2.95
N TRP A 613 -28.00 -4.55 -2.55
CA TRP A 613 -27.44 -5.36 -1.47
C TRP A 613 -27.36 -4.56 -0.16
N PRO A 614 -28.16 -4.91 0.86
CA PRO A 614 -28.06 -4.31 2.18
C PRO A 614 -26.64 -4.44 2.72
N THR A 615 -26.09 -3.32 3.20
CA THR A 615 -24.73 -3.25 3.71
C THR A 615 -24.73 -2.91 5.19
N LEU A 616 -24.07 -3.76 5.98
CA LEU A 616 -23.98 -3.67 7.44
C LEU A 616 -22.53 -3.55 7.87
N MET A 617 -22.29 -2.96 9.04
CA MET A 617 -20.98 -2.97 9.69
C MET A 617 -21.11 -3.46 11.12
N TYR A 618 -20.16 -4.28 11.56
CA TYR A 618 -20.16 -4.82 12.91
C TYR A 618 -19.60 -3.81 13.90
N SER A 619 -20.26 -3.68 15.04
CA SER A 619 -19.88 -2.83 16.17
C SER A 619 -20.02 -3.61 17.48
N ASP A 620 -19.68 -2.99 18.62
CA ASP A 620 -19.94 -3.60 19.93
C ASP A 620 -21.45 -3.77 20.24
N GLN A 621 -22.32 -3.13 19.46
CA GLN A 621 -23.78 -3.28 19.51
C GLN A 621 -24.28 -4.30 18.46
N GLY A 622 -23.40 -5.14 17.91
CA GLY A 622 -23.74 -6.10 16.85
C GLY A 622 -23.69 -5.51 15.45
N TRP A 623 -24.31 -6.19 14.49
CA TRP A 623 -24.45 -5.74 13.10
C TRP A 623 -25.48 -4.62 13.01
N GLN A 624 -25.07 -3.48 12.46
CA GLN A 624 -25.91 -2.29 12.29
C GLN A 624 -25.83 -1.80 10.85
N ARG A 625 -26.81 -0.99 10.43
CA ARG A 625 -26.75 -0.27 9.14
C ARG A 625 -25.42 0.47 9.03
N LEU A 626 -24.81 0.44 7.84
CA LEU A 626 -23.44 0.94 7.64
C LEU A 626 -23.23 2.36 8.19
N ALA A 627 -24.13 3.30 7.88
CA ALA A 627 -24.05 4.69 8.36
C ALA A 627 -23.94 4.77 9.89
N ARG A 628 -24.80 4.04 10.61
CA ARG A 628 -24.85 4.04 12.08
C ARG A 628 -23.60 3.41 12.69
N ALA A 629 -23.23 2.21 12.25
CA ALA A 629 -22.04 1.53 12.78
C ALA A 629 -20.75 2.31 12.48
N ARG A 630 -20.66 2.95 11.32
CA ARG A 630 -19.52 3.78 10.98
C ARG A 630 -19.41 5.02 11.86
N ALA A 631 -20.53 5.71 12.09
CA ALA A 631 -20.54 6.86 12.99
C ALA A 631 -20.17 6.44 14.42
N LEU A 632 -20.70 5.32 14.93
CA LEU A 632 -20.28 4.74 16.22
C LEU A 632 -18.78 4.43 16.25
N HIS A 633 -18.24 3.85 15.17
CA HIS A 633 -16.80 3.58 15.05
C HIS A 633 -15.98 4.87 15.07
N HIS A 634 -16.39 5.90 14.34
CA HIS A 634 -15.66 7.17 14.22
C HIS A 634 -15.79 8.07 15.46
N ALA A 635 -16.85 7.90 16.26
CA ALA A 635 -17.01 8.54 17.56
C ALA A 635 -16.16 7.86 18.65
N GLY A 636 -15.84 6.58 18.46
CA GLY A 636 -15.06 5.78 19.41
C GLY A 636 -13.54 5.93 19.24
N PRO A 637 -12.76 5.24 20.09
CA PRO A 637 -11.31 5.14 19.91
C PRO A 637 -10.97 4.25 18.71
N ILE A 638 -9.84 4.55 18.05
CA ILE A 638 -9.29 3.67 17.01
C ILE A 638 -8.70 2.41 17.64
N GLY A 639 -9.13 1.24 17.15
CA GLY A 639 -8.78 -0.05 17.73
C GLY A 639 -9.46 -0.34 19.07
N LYS A 640 -9.24 -1.55 19.62
CA LYS A 640 -9.85 -2.00 20.87
C LYS A 640 -8.79 -2.44 21.88
N LYS A 641 -9.11 -2.28 23.18
CA LYS A 641 -8.26 -2.78 24.27
C LYS A 641 -8.13 -4.31 24.15
N GLY A 642 -6.91 -4.83 24.33
CA GLY A 642 -6.62 -6.26 24.18
C GLY A 642 -6.45 -6.75 22.73
N HIS A 643 -6.73 -5.91 21.72
CA HIS A 643 -6.45 -6.23 20.32
C HIS A 643 -5.04 -5.77 19.96
N HIS A 644 -4.09 -6.70 19.95
CA HIS A 644 -2.70 -6.47 19.57
C HIS A 644 -2.04 -7.78 19.10
N LEU A 645 -0.84 -7.71 18.54
CA LEU A 645 -0.13 -8.88 18.00
C LEU A 645 0.69 -9.68 19.04
N ARG A 646 0.73 -9.23 20.30
CA ARG A 646 1.47 -9.92 21.40
C ARG A 646 0.76 -11.21 21.80
N LYS A 647 1.39 -12.36 21.55
CA LYS A 647 0.85 -13.70 21.82
C LYS A 647 0.83 -14.01 23.31
N GLU A 648 1.87 -13.59 24.02
CA GLU A 648 2.03 -13.72 25.47
C GLU A 648 0.93 -13.01 26.28
N GLN A 649 0.16 -12.13 25.63
CA GLN A 649 -0.98 -11.40 26.20
C GLN A 649 -2.31 -11.79 25.53
N GLN A 650 -2.38 -12.95 24.87
CA GLN A 650 -3.59 -13.47 24.20
C GLN A 650 -4.19 -12.56 23.12
N GLY A 651 -3.43 -11.57 22.62
CA GLY A 651 -3.96 -10.57 21.70
C GLY A 651 -4.53 -11.14 20.40
N PRO A 652 -3.80 -12.04 19.70
CA PRO A 652 -4.33 -12.73 18.54
C PRO A 652 -5.57 -13.57 18.81
N ASP A 653 -5.71 -14.15 20.01
CA ASP A 653 -6.87 -14.95 20.38
C ASP A 653 -8.10 -14.06 20.64
N ASN A 654 -7.93 -12.92 21.34
CA ASN A 654 -8.96 -11.91 21.52
C ASN A 654 -9.54 -11.41 20.18
N VAL A 655 -8.68 -11.23 19.17
CA VAL A 655 -9.11 -10.84 17.82
C VAL A 655 -9.88 -11.96 17.14
N CYS A 656 -9.45 -13.22 17.29
CA CYS A 656 -10.18 -14.36 16.76
C CYS A 656 -11.57 -14.48 17.41
N ASP A 657 -11.66 -14.32 18.72
CA ASP A 657 -12.93 -14.37 19.46
C ASP A 657 -13.86 -13.21 19.09
N TYR A 658 -13.31 -12.00 18.88
CA TYR A 658 -14.08 -10.87 18.36
C TYR A 658 -14.66 -11.16 16.98
N VAL A 659 -13.85 -11.70 16.07
CA VAL A 659 -14.32 -12.06 14.71
C VAL A 659 -15.33 -13.21 14.77
N ASN A 660 -15.10 -14.25 15.56
CA ASN A 660 -16.06 -15.36 15.71
C ASN A 660 -17.39 -14.89 16.29
N ARG A 661 -17.40 -13.98 17.29
CA ARG A 661 -18.63 -13.36 17.78
C ARG A 661 -19.35 -12.54 16.70
N ALA A 662 -18.61 -11.82 15.87
CA ALA A 662 -19.19 -11.07 14.76
C ALA A 662 -19.85 -12.00 13.75
N LEU A 663 -19.17 -13.08 13.36
CA LEU A 663 -19.71 -14.07 12.42
C LEU A 663 -20.91 -14.83 13.01
N ALA A 664 -20.85 -15.21 14.29
CA ALA A 664 -21.93 -15.92 14.98
C ALA A 664 -23.19 -15.05 15.18
N ALA A 665 -23.04 -13.72 15.18
CA ALA A 665 -24.17 -12.79 15.24
C ALA A 665 -24.94 -12.71 13.91
N LEU A 666 -24.43 -13.30 12.83
CA LEU A 666 -25.19 -13.54 11.61
C LEU A 666 -25.96 -14.85 11.74
N THR A 667 -27.11 -14.98 11.08
CA THR A 667 -27.91 -16.21 11.17
C THR A 667 -27.22 -17.36 10.42
N GLN A 668 -27.36 -18.59 10.93
CA GLN A 668 -26.92 -19.81 10.22
C GLN A 668 -27.66 -20.05 8.89
N SER A 669 -28.71 -19.28 8.62
CA SER A 669 -29.59 -19.45 7.45
C SER A 669 -28.91 -19.14 6.12
N TYR A 670 -27.74 -18.50 6.12
CA TYR A 670 -27.03 -18.10 4.90
C TYR A 670 -25.56 -18.55 4.94
N PRO A 671 -25.02 -19.05 3.83
CA PRO A 671 -23.57 -19.19 3.64
C PRO A 671 -22.84 -17.86 3.85
N ILE A 672 -21.70 -17.90 4.53
CA ILE A 672 -20.86 -16.72 4.78
C ILE A 672 -19.60 -16.79 3.92
N ILE A 673 -19.25 -15.70 3.24
CA ILE A 673 -18.01 -15.58 2.45
C ILE A 673 -17.14 -14.49 3.06
N VAL A 674 -16.00 -14.84 3.65
CA VAL A 674 -15.06 -13.90 4.26
C VAL A 674 -13.93 -13.56 3.30
N PHE A 675 -13.86 -12.29 2.88
CA PHE A 675 -12.72 -11.70 2.19
C PHE A 675 -11.77 -11.04 3.19
N THR A 676 -10.49 -11.42 3.19
CA THR A 676 -9.50 -10.83 4.08
C THR A 676 -8.10 -10.81 3.47
N GLU A 677 -7.21 -9.97 3.97
CA GLU A 677 -5.80 -9.98 3.57
C GLU A 677 -4.98 -10.98 4.41
N HIS A 678 -3.78 -11.29 3.94
CA HIS A 678 -2.84 -12.12 4.69
C HIS A 678 -2.45 -11.48 6.05
N ARG A 679 -2.65 -12.23 7.14
CA ARG A 679 -2.23 -11.83 8.50
C ARG A 679 -1.73 -13.03 9.32
N LYS A 680 -0.54 -13.56 9.00
CA LYS A 680 0.07 -14.72 9.70
C LYS A 680 0.14 -14.62 11.24
N GLY A 681 0.20 -13.40 11.77
CA GLY A 681 0.25 -13.17 13.23
C GLY A 681 -1.06 -13.48 13.96
N ILE A 682 -2.19 -13.52 13.24
CA ILE A 682 -3.53 -13.76 13.77
C ILE A 682 -4.10 -15.07 13.21
N TRP A 683 -4.07 -15.19 11.88
CA TRP A 683 -4.56 -16.36 11.14
C TRP A 683 -3.42 -16.97 10.33
N PRO A 684 -2.62 -17.87 10.93
CA PRO A 684 -1.56 -18.58 10.22
C PRO A 684 -2.11 -19.43 9.07
N GLY A 685 -3.37 -19.90 9.13
CA GLY A 685 -4.01 -20.65 8.04
C GLY A 685 -4.20 -19.87 6.72
N LEU A 686 -3.88 -18.57 6.70
CA LEU A 686 -3.87 -17.72 5.50
C LEU A 686 -2.47 -17.55 4.89
N SER A 687 -1.41 -18.06 5.54
CA SER A 687 -0.06 -18.00 4.97
C SER A 687 0.12 -19.05 3.88
N ASN A 688 1.02 -18.80 2.93
CA ASN A 688 1.24 -19.71 1.82
C ASN A 688 1.66 -21.10 2.32
N GLU A 689 2.55 -21.14 3.31
CA GLU A 689 3.12 -22.35 3.89
C GLU A 689 2.17 -23.14 4.82
N ARG A 690 1.06 -22.52 5.23
CA ARG A 690 0.04 -23.12 6.11
C ARG A 690 -1.37 -22.94 5.57
N LEU A 691 -1.52 -22.75 4.27
CA LEU A 691 -2.81 -22.45 3.67
C LEU A 691 -3.81 -23.57 4.01
N GLY A 692 -4.93 -23.20 4.61
CA GLY A 692 -5.97 -24.14 5.03
C GLY A 692 -5.72 -24.82 6.38
N ASP A 693 -4.60 -24.56 7.06
CA ASP A 693 -4.41 -25.02 8.44
C ASP A 693 -5.48 -24.42 9.38
N PRO A 694 -5.80 -25.11 10.50
CA PRO A 694 -6.66 -24.57 11.53
C PRO A 694 -6.18 -23.18 11.98
N ARG A 695 -7.16 -22.33 12.33
CA ARG A 695 -6.98 -20.90 12.71
C ARG A 695 -7.01 -19.97 11.49
N ILE A 696 -8.13 -20.03 10.79
CA ILE A 696 -8.64 -19.04 9.84
C ILE A 696 -9.82 -18.25 10.46
N PRO A 697 -10.26 -17.11 9.90
CA PRO A 697 -11.48 -16.44 10.34
C PRO A 697 -12.69 -17.38 10.35
N GLY A 698 -13.42 -17.46 11.47
CA GLY A 698 -14.60 -18.33 11.58
C GLY A 698 -14.31 -19.80 11.88
N GLN A 699 -13.06 -20.21 12.14
CA GLN A 699 -12.68 -21.61 12.36
C GLN A 699 -13.57 -22.35 13.39
N GLN A 700 -13.93 -21.69 14.49
CA GLN A 700 -14.78 -22.29 15.53
C GLN A 700 -16.19 -22.61 15.01
N LEU A 701 -16.74 -21.74 14.16
CA LEU A 701 -18.07 -21.91 13.56
C LEU A 701 -18.05 -22.97 12.45
N ILE A 702 -16.98 -23.02 11.66
CA ILE A 702 -16.77 -24.09 10.67
C ILE A 702 -16.77 -25.46 11.37
N ALA A 703 -16.07 -25.58 12.51
CA ALA A 703 -16.08 -26.82 13.30
C ALA A 703 -17.45 -27.18 13.90
N GLN A 704 -18.37 -26.20 14.02
CA GLN A 704 -19.76 -26.39 14.41
C GLN A 704 -20.69 -26.66 13.22
N GLY A 705 -20.15 -26.83 12.00
CA GLY A 705 -20.92 -27.13 10.80
C GLY A 705 -21.47 -25.91 10.05
N TRP A 706 -21.03 -24.69 10.38
CA TRP A 706 -21.43 -23.49 9.63
C TRP A 706 -20.77 -23.49 8.25
N ASP A 707 -21.54 -23.09 7.23
CA ASP A 707 -21.03 -22.90 5.87
C ASP A 707 -20.31 -21.55 5.75
N ILE A 708 -18.99 -21.57 5.99
CA ILE A 708 -18.14 -20.38 5.89
C ILE A 708 -17.03 -20.64 4.88
N SER A 709 -16.94 -19.75 3.89
CA SER A 709 -15.84 -19.67 2.94
C SER A 709 -14.86 -18.58 3.36
N VAL A 710 -13.57 -18.79 3.13
CA VAL A 710 -12.51 -17.81 3.42
C VAL A 710 -11.63 -17.64 2.20
N VAL A 711 -11.61 -16.42 1.66
CA VAL A 711 -10.82 -16.03 0.49
C VAL A 711 -9.80 -14.98 0.92
N ARG A 712 -8.53 -15.32 0.75
CA ARG A 712 -7.40 -14.42 0.95
C ARG A 712 -7.20 -13.56 -0.29
N ILE A 713 -7.10 -12.25 -0.08
CA ILE A 713 -6.83 -11.25 -1.12
C ILE A 713 -5.39 -10.77 -0.99
N GLY A 714 -4.61 -10.92 -2.06
CA GLY A 714 -3.24 -10.43 -2.18
C GLY A 714 -3.18 -9.22 -3.12
N ASN A 715 -2.67 -8.10 -2.62
CA ASN A 715 -2.27 -6.95 -3.43
C ASN A 715 -0.96 -6.38 -2.86
N GLY A 716 0.07 -6.20 -3.70
CA GLY A 716 1.36 -5.64 -3.27
C GLY A 716 2.52 -6.64 -3.25
N GLN A 717 3.39 -6.55 -2.24
CA GLN A 717 4.55 -7.47 -2.06
C GLN A 717 4.07 -8.91 -1.84
N GLY A 718 4.86 -9.92 -2.22
CA GLY A 718 4.42 -11.32 -2.29
C GLY A 718 3.35 -11.66 -3.34
N THR A 719 2.70 -10.67 -3.97
CA THR A 719 1.72 -10.95 -5.04
C THR A 719 2.44 -11.13 -6.39
N PRO A 720 2.12 -12.17 -7.19
CA PRO A 720 2.72 -12.40 -8.51
C PRO A 720 2.68 -11.17 -9.44
N GLN A 721 3.82 -10.74 -10.00
CA GLN A 721 3.89 -9.64 -10.97
C GLN A 721 3.69 -10.16 -12.39
N PRO A 722 2.56 -9.88 -13.07
CA PRO A 722 2.45 -10.17 -14.49
C PRO A 722 3.44 -9.34 -15.30
N SER A 723 4.19 -10.00 -16.19
CA SER A 723 5.14 -9.41 -17.16
C SER A 723 4.53 -9.30 -18.56
N ARG A 724 3.91 -10.37 -19.05
CA ARG A 724 3.28 -10.49 -20.37
C ARG A 724 2.18 -11.55 -20.41
N ARG A 725 1.28 -11.44 -21.38
CA ARG A 725 0.37 -12.51 -21.80
C ARG A 725 0.96 -13.26 -22.99
N ILE A 726 0.89 -14.59 -22.99
CA ILE A 726 1.30 -15.45 -24.10
C ILE A 726 0.04 -16.11 -24.68
N GLY A 727 -0.35 -15.77 -25.91
CA GLY A 727 -1.56 -16.29 -26.58
C GLY A 727 -2.89 -15.66 -26.14
N GLY A 728 -4.01 -16.19 -26.63
CA GLY A 728 -5.39 -15.71 -26.42
C GLY A 728 -5.96 -14.89 -27.59
N GLY A 729 -7.23 -14.48 -27.49
CA GLY A 729 -7.99 -13.86 -28.59
C GLY A 729 -7.86 -12.34 -28.73
N GLY A 730 -7.23 -11.66 -27.75
CA GLY A 730 -7.03 -10.21 -27.78
C GLY A 730 -6.02 -9.72 -28.83
N LYS A 731 -6.19 -8.47 -29.29
CA LYS A 731 -5.31 -7.82 -30.28
C LYS A 731 -3.85 -7.83 -29.84
N LEU A 732 -2.99 -8.42 -30.67
CA LEU A 732 -1.54 -8.40 -30.49
C LEU A 732 -0.98 -7.00 -30.81
N PRO A 733 0.08 -6.56 -30.11
CA PRO A 733 0.80 -5.36 -30.46
C PRO A 733 1.49 -5.52 -31.82
N LYS A 734 1.72 -4.40 -32.51
CA LYS A 734 2.45 -4.39 -33.80
C LYS A 734 3.92 -4.74 -33.62
N ASN A 735 4.53 -4.26 -32.54
CA ASN A 735 5.88 -4.65 -32.16
C ASN A 735 5.79 -5.97 -31.36
N PRO A 736 6.40 -7.08 -31.81
CA PRO A 736 6.37 -8.35 -31.10
C PRO A 736 7.09 -8.30 -29.73
N GLU A 737 8.03 -7.39 -29.54
CA GLU A 737 8.71 -7.21 -28.24
C GLU A 737 7.83 -6.51 -27.20
N GLN A 738 6.77 -5.83 -27.64
CA GLN A 738 5.87 -5.15 -26.73
C GLN A 738 5.08 -6.18 -25.91
N PRO A 739 5.08 -6.10 -24.57
CA PRO A 739 4.34 -7.06 -23.76
C PRO A 739 2.84 -6.95 -24.04
N VAL A 740 2.24 -8.10 -24.33
CA VAL A 740 0.80 -8.22 -24.59
C VAL A 740 0.04 -8.02 -23.28
N MET A 741 -0.92 -7.11 -23.28
CA MET A 741 -1.73 -6.82 -22.10
C MET A 741 -2.68 -7.97 -21.72
N PRO A 742 -2.99 -8.14 -20.42
CA PRO A 742 -3.97 -9.13 -19.96
C PRO A 742 -5.38 -8.82 -20.46
N GLU A 743 -6.20 -9.87 -20.52
CA GLU A 743 -7.63 -9.79 -20.80
C GLU A 743 -8.44 -9.62 -19.51
N LYS A 744 -9.75 -9.33 -19.63
CA LYS A 744 -10.66 -9.19 -18.48
C LYS A 744 -11.23 -10.55 -18.06
N ILE A 745 -10.34 -11.44 -17.65
CA ILE A 745 -10.64 -12.79 -17.16
C ILE A 745 -9.78 -13.08 -15.92
N LEU A 746 -10.13 -14.14 -15.18
CA LEU A 746 -9.21 -14.70 -14.21
C LEU A 746 -8.23 -15.66 -14.87
N TYR A 747 -7.00 -15.65 -14.35
CA TYR A 747 -5.97 -16.63 -14.68
C TYR A 747 -5.71 -17.51 -13.46
N ARG A 748 -5.42 -18.80 -13.63
CA ARG A 748 -5.22 -19.77 -12.55
C ARG A 748 -3.85 -20.43 -12.65
N SER A 749 -3.17 -20.56 -11.52
CA SER A 749 -1.97 -21.40 -11.36
C SER A 749 -2.22 -22.43 -10.26
N ASP A 750 -1.82 -23.68 -10.49
CA ASP A 750 -1.84 -24.76 -9.50
C ASP A 750 -0.44 -24.91 -8.89
N HIS A 751 -0.36 -24.87 -7.56
CA HIS A 751 0.87 -24.98 -6.79
C HIS A 751 1.00 -26.31 -6.03
N GLY A 752 0.49 -27.38 -6.62
CA GLY A 752 0.56 -28.72 -6.06
C GLY A 752 -0.65 -29.04 -5.18
N GLY A 753 -1.85 -28.74 -5.68
CA GLY A 753 -3.13 -28.96 -5.01
C GLY A 753 -3.73 -27.71 -4.35
N ALA A 754 -3.06 -26.56 -4.47
CA ALA A 754 -3.58 -25.27 -4.04
C ALA A 754 -3.61 -24.31 -5.21
N ASN A 755 -4.78 -23.75 -5.51
CA ASN A 755 -4.95 -22.82 -6.62
C ASN A 755 -4.67 -21.39 -6.19
N SER A 756 -3.94 -20.66 -7.04
CA SER A 756 -3.83 -19.21 -7.01
C SER A 756 -4.55 -18.63 -8.22
N TRP A 757 -5.41 -17.64 -8.00
CA TRP A 757 -6.17 -16.98 -9.05
C TRP A 757 -5.70 -15.53 -9.19
N LEU A 758 -5.33 -15.10 -10.38
CA LEU A 758 -4.81 -13.77 -10.65
C LEU A 758 -5.79 -12.99 -11.55
N LEU A 759 -6.24 -11.84 -11.06
CA LEU A 759 -6.83 -10.81 -11.90
C LEU A 759 -5.72 -9.83 -12.30
N ALA A 760 -5.29 -9.94 -13.56
CA ALA A 760 -4.34 -9.02 -14.15
C ALA A 760 -5.06 -8.03 -15.07
N GLY A 761 -4.54 -6.81 -15.21
CA GLY A 761 -5.18 -5.81 -16.07
C GLY A 761 -4.32 -4.61 -16.44
N GLN A 762 -4.87 -3.78 -17.30
CA GLN A 762 -4.28 -2.49 -17.68
C GLN A 762 -4.59 -1.44 -16.61
N SER A 763 -3.65 -0.52 -16.35
CA SER A 763 -3.93 0.64 -15.49
C SER A 763 -4.94 1.59 -16.17
N ARG A 764 -5.65 2.41 -15.39
CA ARG A 764 -6.57 3.44 -15.92
C ARG A 764 -5.85 4.41 -16.86
N GLN A 765 -4.62 4.78 -16.52
CA GLN A 765 -3.79 5.66 -17.36
C GLN A 765 -3.40 4.97 -18.68
N HIS A 766 -3.07 3.68 -18.65
CA HIS A 766 -2.80 2.91 -19.87
C HIS A 766 -4.04 2.80 -20.78
N ALA A 767 -5.20 2.47 -20.19
CA ALA A 767 -6.48 2.43 -20.90
C ALA A 767 -6.85 3.80 -21.50
N GLY A 768 -6.54 4.89 -20.79
CA GLY A 768 -6.69 6.28 -21.23
C GLY A 768 -5.66 6.77 -22.25
N GLY A 769 -4.73 5.91 -22.72
CA GLY A 769 -3.81 6.22 -23.82
C GLY A 769 -2.34 6.39 -23.43
N GLN A 770 -1.99 6.41 -22.14
CA GLN A 770 -0.60 6.51 -21.68
C GLN A 770 0.11 5.15 -21.80
N ARG A 771 0.65 4.85 -22.98
CA ARG A 771 1.22 3.54 -23.34
C ARG A 771 2.74 3.46 -23.25
N THR A 772 3.41 4.55 -22.87
CA THR A 772 4.87 4.68 -22.90
C THR A 772 5.59 3.54 -22.21
N GLY A 773 5.24 3.24 -20.95
CA GLY A 773 5.90 2.18 -20.18
C GLY A 773 5.65 0.75 -20.69
N THR A 774 4.77 0.58 -21.68
CA THR A 774 4.58 -0.68 -22.41
C THR A 774 5.35 -0.68 -23.72
N GLN A 775 5.56 0.48 -24.35
CA GLN A 775 6.27 0.60 -25.62
C GLN A 775 7.79 0.72 -25.45
N HIS A 776 8.21 1.35 -24.35
CA HIS A 776 9.60 1.68 -24.05
C HIS A 776 9.91 1.39 -22.58
N THR A 777 11.17 1.08 -22.29
CA THR A 777 11.72 1.29 -20.95
C THR A 777 12.09 2.77 -20.80
N ARG A 778 12.45 3.22 -19.60
CA ARG A 778 12.95 4.60 -19.40
C ARG A 778 14.26 4.87 -20.15
N ARG A 779 15.00 3.82 -20.52
CA ARG A 779 16.29 3.89 -21.22
C ARG A 779 16.15 3.90 -22.74
N THR A 780 15.05 3.36 -23.25
CA THR A 780 14.80 3.21 -24.69
C THR A 780 13.82 4.27 -25.21
N LEU A 781 13.66 5.37 -24.47
CA LEU A 781 12.85 6.50 -24.90
C LEU A 781 13.52 7.21 -26.08
N PRO A 782 12.82 7.38 -27.22
CA PRO A 782 13.34 8.19 -28.31
C PRO A 782 13.58 9.65 -27.86
N SER A 783 14.53 10.34 -28.49
CA SER A 783 14.89 11.74 -28.17
C SER A 783 13.67 12.67 -28.13
N GLY A 784 12.75 12.54 -29.09
CA GLY A 784 11.50 13.31 -29.15
C GLY A 784 10.47 12.98 -28.05
N GLN A 785 10.74 11.99 -27.20
CA GLN A 785 9.85 11.54 -26.12
C GLN A 785 10.46 11.66 -24.72
N LEU A 786 11.66 12.25 -24.57
CA LEU A 786 12.35 12.35 -23.28
C LEU A 786 11.53 13.08 -22.19
N ALA A 787 10.65 14.02 -22.55
CA ALA A 787 9.74 14.66 -21.61
C ALA A 787 8.79 13.68 -20.88
N GLN A 788 8.58 12.49 -21.44
CA GLN A 788 7.77 11.44 -20.82
C GLN A 788 8.47 10.80 -19.61
N MET A 789 9.76 11.07 -19.37
CA MET A 789 10.45 10.70 -18.13
C MET A 789 9.74 11.26 -16.89
N SER A 790 9.13 12.43 -16.99
CA SER A 790 8.31 13.04 -15.93
C SER A 790 6.89 12.47 -15.85
N SER A 791 6.57 11.37 -16.56
CA SER A 791 5.29 10.65 -16.44
C SER A 791 5.48 9.29 -15.75
N PRO A 792 4.47 8.79 -15.01
CA PRO A 792 4.53 7.45 -14.43
C PRO A 792 4.64 6.36 -15.50
N PHE A 793 5.46 5.33 -15.28
CA PHE A 793 5.54 4.16 -16.16
C PHE A 793 4.85 2.98 -15.45
N HIS A 794 3.58 2.75 -15.80
CA HIS A 794 2.77 1.72 -15.15
C HIS A 794 3.15 0.31 -15.58
N ALA A 795 3.26 -0.57 -14.60
CA ALA A 795 3.19 -2.01 -14.82
C ALA A 795 1.74 -2.46 -15.00
N MET A 796 1.56 -3.72 -15.39
CA MET A 796 0.26 -4.39 -15.32
C MET A 796 -0.21 -4.46 -13.86
N THR A 797 -1.50 -4.19 -13.64
CA THR A 797 -2.11 -4.29 -12.30
C THR A 797 -2.40 -5.74 -11.95
N ARG A 798 -2.42 -6.04 -10.64
CA ARG A 798 -2.59 -7.40 -10.11
C ARG A 798 -3.45 -7.42 -8.84
N SER A 799 -4.29 -8.43 -8.73
CA SER A 799 -4.88 -8.91 -7.47
C SER A 799 -4.85 -10.43 -7.49
N GLU A 800 -4.31 -11.04 -6.43
CA GLU A 800 -4.33 -12.49 -6.23
C GLU A 800 -5.50 -12.87 -5.30
N TYR A 801 -6.19 -13.95 -5.63
CA TYR A 801 -7.21 -14.59 -4.82
C TYR A 801 -6.81 -16.03 -4.54
N VAL A 802 -6.79 -16.40 -3.26
CA VAL A 802 -6.50 -17.77 -2.81
C VAL A 802 -7.60 -18.19 -1.85
N VAL A 803 -8.23 -19.33 -2.11
CA VAL A 803 -9.30 -19.86 -1.27
C VAL A 803 -8.66 -20.71 -0.16
N ALA A 804 -8.72 -20.23 1.09
CA ALA A 804 -8.20 -20.97 2.24
C ALA A 804 -9.19 -22.03 2.74
N HIS A 805 -10.49 -21.76 2.58
CA HIS A 805 -11.56 -22.70 2.86
C HIS A 805 -12.74 -22.41 1.91
N PRO A 806 -13.18 -23.37 1.08
CA PRO A 806 -14.21 -23.12 0.07
C PRO A 806 -15.64 -23.19 0.61
N GLY A 807 -15.86 -23.71 1.81
CA GLY A 807 -17.20 -24.02 2.31
C GLY A 807 -17.92 -24.96 1.35
N THR A 808 -19.19 -24.68 1.07
CA THR A 808 -19.99 -25.42 0.08
C THR A 808 -19.90 -24.87 -1.36
N TRP A 809 -19.04 -23.86 -1.60
CA TRP A 809 -18.91 -23.19 -2.89
C TRP A 809 -17.76 -23.76 -3.73
N ARG A 810 -17.85 -23.59 -5.06
CA ARG A 810 -16.68 -23.80 -5.93
C ARG A 810 -15.74 -22.60 -5.85
N GLU A 811 -14.44 -22.84 -5.95
CA GLU A 811 -13.43 -21.76 -5.93
C GLU A 811 -13.65 -20.74 -7.05
N GLU A 812 -14.09 -21.18 -8.24
CA GLU A 812 -14.41 -20.32 -9.38
C GLU A 812 -15.53 -19.32 -9.05
N GLN A 813 -16.51 -19.72 -8.24
CA GLN A 813 -17.61 -18.86 -7.82
C GLN A 813 -17.11 -17.79 -6.84
N LEU A 814 -16.33 -18.21 -5.84
CA LEU A 814 -15.77 -17.32 -4.82
C LEU A 814 -14.80 -16.29 -5.42
N THR A 815 -13.87 -16.74 -6.26
CA THR A 815 -12.87 -15.88 -6.89
C THR A 815 -13.47 -15.03 -8.01
N GLY A 816 -14.42 -15.58 -8.77
CA GLY A 816 -15.20 -14.84 -9.76
C GLY A 816 -16.01 -13.70 -9.14
N LEU A 817 -16.70 -13.96 -8.02
CA LEU A 817 -17.37 -12.93 -7.21
C LEU A 817 -16.38 -11.86 -6.77
N ALA A 818 -15.29 -12.25 -6.08
CA ALA A 818 -14.28 -11.34 -5.55
C ALA A 818 -13.73 -10.40 -6.62
N ALA A 819 -13.41 -10.94 -7.80
CA ALA A 819 -12.88 -10.21 -8.93
C ALA A 819 -13.89 -9.24 -9.56
N ARG A 820 -15.15 -9.66 -9.75
CA ARG A 820 -16.21 -8.80 -10.32
C ARG A 820 -16.51 -7.60 -9.43
N ILE A 821 -16.61 -7.81 -8.11
CA ILE A 821 -16.86 -6.73 -7.14
C ILE A 821 -15.60 -5.96 -6.73
N SER A 822 -14.42 -6.38 -7.19
CA SER A 822 -13.20 -5.56 -7.19
C SER A 822 -13.15 -4.67 -8.42
N GLU A 823 -13.60 -5.18 -9.57
CA GLU A 823 -13.65 -4.41 -10.82
C GLU A 823 -14.83 -3.43 -10.90
N GLN A 824 -15.70 -3.39 -9.88
CA GLN A 824 -16.69 -2.33 -9.65
C GLN A 824 -16.49 -1.66 -8.29
N ALA A 825 -16.12 -0.39 -8.28
CA ALA A 825 -16.09 0.38 -7.04
C ALA A 825 -17.49 0.87 -6.64
N ALA A 826 -17.81 0.74 -5.34
CA ALA A 826 -19.08 1.25 -4.78
C ALA A 826 -19.12 2.80 -4.69
N MET A 827 -17.97 3.47 -4.74
CA MET A 827 -17.84 4.90 -4.42
C MET A 827 -17.31 5.79 -5.55
N TRP A 828 -16.87 5.20 -6.67
CA TRP A 828 -16.40 5.95 -7.84
C TRP A 828 -16.54 5.14 -9.14
N ASP A 829 -16.36 5.79 -10.29
CA ASP A 829 -16.30 5.14 -11.60
C ASP A 829 -14.88 4.58 -11.81
N GLY A 830 -14.76 3.28 -11.59
CA GLY A 830 -13.52 2.54 -11.67
C GLY A 830 -13.56 1.26 -10.85
N ARG A 831 -12.37 0.82 -10.44
CA ARG A 831 -12.15 -0.43 -9.72
C ARG A 831 -11.41 -0.20 -8.42
N THR A 832 -11.50 -1.17 -7.53
CA THR A 832 -10.75 -1.30 -6.29
C THR A 832 -9.81 -2.50 -6.39
N ASN A 833 -8.69 -2.48 -5.66
CA ASN A 833 -7.81 -3.67 -5.58
C ASN A 833 -8.38 -4.74 -4.64
N LEU A 834 -9.44 -4.41 -3.89
CA LEU A 834 -10.09 -5.22 -2.88
C LEU A 834 -11.57 -5.40 -3.24
N PRO A 835 -12.18 -6.57 -2.97
CA PRO A 835 -13.63 -6.75 -3.12
C PRO A 835 -14.41 -5.71 -2.32
N ALA A 836 -15.54 -5.24 -2.85
CA ALA A 836 -16.36 -4.17 -2.26
C ALA A 836 -16.52 -4.19 -0.72
N PRO A 837 -16.94 -5.30 -0.06
CA PRO A 837 -17.08 -5.30 1.40
C PRO A 837 -15.74 -5.14 2.14
N LEU A 838 -14.63 -5.72 1.62
CA LEU A 838 -13.29 -5.54 2.20
C LEU A 838 -12.77 -4.12 1.99
N HIS A 839 -13.05 -3.53 0.83
CA HIS A 839 -12.74 -2.13 0.55
C HIS A 839 -13.49 -1.17 1.48
N LEU A 840 -14.78 -1.40 1.73
CA LEU A 840 -15.57 -0.59 2.68
C LEU A 840 -15.05 -0.74 4.11
N ALA A 841 -14.65 -1.95 4.53
CA ALA A 841 -14.03 -2.16 5.84
C ALA A 841 -12.71 -1.40 6.00
N LYS A 842 -11.84 -1.43 4.97
CA LYS A 842 -10.61 -0.63 4.90
C LYS A 842 -10.92 0.87 4.96
N SER A 843 -11.87 1.34 4.15
CA SER A 843 -12.33 2.73 4.12
C SER A 843 -12.87 3.19 5.48
N ALA A 844 -13.56 2.34 6.23
CA ALA A 844 -14.05 2.66 7.57
C ALA A 844 -12.89 2.98 8.54
N ASP A 845 -11.82 2.19 8.51
CA ASP A 845 -10.60 2.40 9.30
C ASP A 845 -9.79 3.62 8.82
N GLU A 846 -9.52 3.74 7.52
CA GLU A 846 -8.74 4.86 6.94
C GLU A 846 -9.39 6.23 7.15
N LYS A 847 -10.72 6.27 7.22
CA LYS A 847 -11.48 7.50 7.44
C LYS A 847 -11.72 7.80 8.91
N HIS A 848 -11.29 6.97 9.85
CA HIS A 848 -11.45 7.22 11.29
C HIS A 848 -10.74 8.53 11.70
N PRO A 849 -11.32 9.40 12.55
CA PRO A 849 -10.71 10.68 12.93
C PRO A 849 -9.31 10.57 13.53
N GLY A 850 -9.08 9.51 14.32
CA GLY A 850 -7.77 9.13 14.88
C GLY A 850 -6.86 8.32 13.95
N PHE A 851 -7.21 8.14 12.67
CA PHE A 851 -6.34 7.48 11.71
C PHE A 851 -5.11 8.34 11.45
N ILE A 852 -3.95 7.71 11.53
CA ILE A 852 -2.67 8.31 11.14
C ILE A 852 -2.12 7.42 10.04
N ASP A 853 -1.89 8.02 8.88
CA ASP A 853 -1.21 7.35 7.79
C ASP A 853 0.26 7.19 8.17
N GLN A 854 0.68 5.95 8.32
CA GLN A 854 2.07 5.59 8.61
C GLN A 854 2.63 4.68 7.51
N GLU A 855 2.12 4.76 6.28
CA GLU A 855 2.77 4.18 5.10
C GLU A 855 4.24 4.66 5.05
N GLY A 856 5.14 3.85 5.63
CA GLY A 856 6.51 4.25 5.94
C GLY A 856 7.13 3.61 7.19
N LEU A 857 6.32 2.96 8.04
CA LEU A 857 6.77 2.22 9.23
C LEU A 857 6.58 0.70 9.16
N ASN A 858 6.04 0.21 8.05
CA ASN A 858 5.94 -1.20 7.70
C ASN A 858 6.96 -1.52 6.61
N ASP A 859 8.20 -1.70 7.04
CA ASP A 859 9.16 -2.66 6.50
C ASP A 859 9.95 -3.19 7.72
#